data_AF-A0AAW1PMX5-F1
#
_entry.id   AF-A0AAW1PMX5-F1
#
_cell.length_a   1.000
_cell.length_b   1.000
_cell.length_c   1.000
_cell.angle_alpha   90.00
_cell.angle_beta   90.00
_cell.angle_gamma   90.00
#
_symmetry.space_group_name_H-M   'P 1'
#
loop_
_entity.id
_entity.type
_entity.pdbx_description
1 polymer ?
#
loop_
_entity_poly.entity_id
_entity_poly.type
_entity_poly.pdbx_seq_one_letter_code
_entity_poly.pdbx_strand_id
1 'polypeptide(L)'
;MSDTSETPEPLSYELQREERIKRNRARLAALRQQSKRAVLPVHPKTRPYLHTCAAEAPWLPGGILASHSQGMCTQLPGSLTDDQLLQSYSLDTCTGLLAAGGKNGRVAVFAVQEGVLGEDCRPLLSGRLHRSWVSDVSLLPCASNLAPHEAPGLFTASNDGSVALWDLNRTSGGQPVRIADAGIHPGGIFSMHVLDADVVTSGKDGAVALTRLRPDGTLQLDQQHADLHAGVAKCARWRDSATVASCGNDRCIKLLDARTAELQASQTIAEAHSAAVNRLQWHPGQAHLLLSAANDSEMHLWDLRAATKPLHTMSGHIQGRCSKIYQPVFIWGGAAIATGGQGLHSLSVFDTDTGRLLSQEGMDGDLAAAHTPEAVQATPPNVKLLINGEFRESQASQWVDVTNPATQEVISRIPETTAAEFDEAIQSAADAFLSWKRTPVSTRARVMFKLQQLIRENMDDLAYNVSIEQGKTLADGKGDVFRGQEVVEFACNIASEMKGEFVEHVSTGMDTYSLRQPLGVCAGICPFNFPAMVPLWMYPLAVAAGNTFVLKPSEKDPGASMLLAELTMEAGLPRGVLNIVHGTNDTVNRICDHPDIKAVSFVGSTPAGRHVYERAARNGKRVQANAGAKNHAVILPDAHPEATTAALTGASMGAAGQRCMAISAAVFVGGMGQWETSLREHAQRLKLGPGTQAGVDVGPLISPESKARVERLIASAEQQGAKILLDGRSPSVPGYEAGNFVGPTIIAGVKPHMDCYTEEIFGPVLVCLEAETLDEAIAIVNSNPNGNGTALFTKSGPAARHFQSEVQVGMVGINVPIPVPLPFFSFTGWRGSFFGDLHMYGKAGVDFFTQPKTVTANWRDQDDSPGKRAPGLEGVGSSTPK
;
A
#
# COMPACT_ATOMS: atom_id res chain seq x y z
N MET A 1 -0.30 18.67 -32.99
CA MET A 1 -0.52 17.21 -33.00
C MET A 1 0.70 16.56 -32.37
N SER A 2 0.75 16.54 -31.03
CA SER A 2 1.67 15.70 -30.24
C SER A 2 1.37 16.02 -28.79
N ASP A 3 0.71 15.08 -28.15
CA ASP A 3 0.08 15.10 -26.84
C ASP A 3 0.85 14.06 -26.01
N THR A 4 1.47 14.48 -24.89
CA THR A 4 2.17 13.57 -23.98
C THR A 4 1.99 14.03 -22.54
N SER A 5 1.15 13.29 -21.83
CA SER A 5 1.03 13.21 -20.37
C SER A 5 2.31 12.67 -19.74
N GLU A 6 2.88 13.35 -18.74
CA GLU A 6 4.01 12.83 -17.95
C GLU A 6 3.52 11.95 -16.79
N THR A 7 4.13 10.76 -16.67
CA THR A 7 4.03 9.82 -15.55
C THR A 7 5.21 10.04 -14.58
N PRO A 8 5.03 9.87 -13.25
CA PRO A 8 6.10 10.05 -12.26
C PRO A 8 7.25 9.04 -12.46
N GLU A 9 8.48 9.48 -12.21
CA GLU A 9 9.68 8.65 -12.34
C GLU A 9 9.64 7.39 -11.44
N PRO A 10 10.14 6.24 -11.92
CA PRO A 10 10.14 4.99 -11.16
C PRO A 10 11.09 5.04 -9.96
N LEU A 11 10.54 5.06 -8.74
CA LEU A 11 11.32 4.93 -7.51
C LEU A 11 11.75 3.47 -7.29
N SER A 12 13.05 3.25 -7.14
CA SER A 12 13.64 1.95 -6.75
C SER A 12 13.14 1.45 -5.38
N TYR A 13 13.28 0.15 -5.09
CA TYR A 13 12.96 -0.44 -3.78
C TYR A 13 13.60 0.31 -2.60
N GLU A 14 14.88 0.71 -2.69
CA GLU A 14 15.56 1.41 -1.60
C GLU A 14 14.95 2.81 -1.35
N LEU A 15 14.53 3.50 -2.40
CA LEU A 15 13.84 4.79 -2.27
C LEU A 15 12.45 4.62 -1.64
N GLN A 16 11.67 3.64 -2.10
CA GLN A 16 10.37 3.30 -1.50
C GLN A 16 10.50 2.89 -0.02
N ARG A 17 11.57 2.18 0.32
CA ARG A 17 11.92 1.82 1.69
C ARG A 17 12.22 3.04 2.55
N GLU A 18 13.04 3.98 2.06
CA GLU A 18 13.34 5.21 2.79
C GLU A 18 12.09 6.04 3.04
N GLU A 19 11.22 6.19 2.04
CA GLU A 19 9.94 6.89 2.18
C GLU A 19 9.00 6.21 3.17
N ARG A 20 8.89 4.88 3.14
CA ARG A 20 8.08 4.13 4.10
C ARG A 20 8.63 4.23 5.52
N ILE A 21 9.96 4.15 5.70
CA ILE A 21 10.58 4.34 7.03
C ILE A 21 10.26 5.75 7.56
N LYS A 22 10.30 6.78 6.70
CA LYS A 22 9.88 8.14 7.06
C LYS A 22 8.41 8.18 7.47
N ARG A 23 7.50 7.60 6.67
CA ARG A 23 6.05 7.49 6.96
C ARG A 23 5.76 6.74 8.27
N ASN A 24 6.38 5.59 8.51
CA ASN A 24 6.17 4.77 9.71
C ASN A 24 6.74 5.42 10.97
N ARG A 25 7.88 6.11 10.89
CA ARG A 25 8.41 6.90 12.02
C ARG A 25 7.46 8.03 12.40
N ALA A 26 6.87 8.72 11.43
CA ALA A 26 5.86 9.73 11.68
C ALA A 26 4.60 9.14 12.35
N ARG A 27 4.13 7.97 11.87
CA ARG A 27 2.98 7.25 12.45
C ARG A 27 3.23 6.77 13.88
N LEU A 28 4.39 6.19 14.16
CA LEU A 28 4.81 5.74 15.51
C LEU A 28 4.95 6.92 16.49
N ALA A 29 5.45 8.06 16.02
CA ALA A 29 5.52 9.28 16.81
C ALA A 29 4.11 9.78 17.20
N ALA A 30 3.15 9.74 16.26
CA ALA A 30 1.75 10.09 16.51
C ALA A 30 1.07 9.13 17.52
N LEU A 31 1.27 7.81 17.38
CA LEU A 31 0.72 6.80 18.29
C LEU A 31 1.31 6.90 19.71
N ARG A 32 2.61 7.20 19.84
CA ARG A 32 3.25 7.45 21.15
C ARG A 32 2.72 8.71 21.83
N GLN A 33 2.29 9.72 21.08
CA GLN A 33 1.59 10.88 21.65
C GLN A 33 0.18 10.55 22.12
N GLN A 34 -0.56 9.68 21.42
CA GLN A 34 -1.90 9.23 21.84
C GLN A 34 -1.88 8.33 23.09
N SER A 35 -0.97 7.36 23.15
CA SER A 35 -0.91 6.40 24.28
C SER A 35 -0.58 7.03 25.64
N LYS A 36 0.14 8.16 25.68
CA LYS A 36 0.44 8.89 26.92
C LYS A 36 -0.77 9.60 27.53
N ARG A 37 -1.92 9.68 26.83
CA ARG A 37 -3.13 10.37 27.31
C ARG A 37 -4.22 9.43 27.88
N ALA A 38 -4.03 8.11 27.85
CA ALA A 38 -5.10 7.16 28.19
C ALA A 38 -4.84 6.41 29.52
N VAL A 39 -5.14 7.05 30.65
CA VAL A 39 -5.41 6.37 31.94
C VAL A 39 -6.56 7.11 32.63
N LEU A 40 -7.75 6.49 32.73
CA LEU A 40 -8.76 6.56 33.82
C LEU A 40 -10.06 5.81 33.40
N PRO A 41 -10.88 5.29 34.36
CA PRO A 41 -11.80 4.18 34.14
C PRO A 41 -13.22 4.60 33.67
N VAL A 42 -13.91 3.70 32.97
CA VAL A 42 -15.26 3.90 32.41
C VAL A 42 -16.31 3.20 33.27
N HIS A 43 -17.43 3.89 33.56
CA HIS A 43 -18.64 3.31 34.16
C HIS A 43 -19.85 3.51 33.21
N PRO A 44 -20.85 2.60 33.13
CA PRO A 44 -21.75 2.51 31.99
C PRO A 44 -23.16 3.08 32.26
N LYS A 45 -23.91 3.27 31.15
CA LYS A 45 -25.30 3.79 30.96
C LYS A 45 -25.25 5.27 30.50
N THR A 46 -25.66 5.66 29.29
CA THR A 46 -26.91 5.36 28.56
C THR A 46 -26.79 5.73 27.07
N ARG A 47 -27.38 4.92 26.18
CA ARG A 47 -27.83 5.22 24.79
C ARG A 47 -29.37 5.10 24.79
N PRO A 48 -30.18 5.65 23.83
CA PRO A 48 -29.87 5.83 22.40
C PRO A 48 -30.45 7.10 21.72
N TYR A 49 -29.81 7.58 20.64
CA TYR A 49 -30.37 8.17 19.41
C TYR A 49 -29.14 8.70 18.62
N LEU A 50 -29.00 8.35 17.33
CA LEU A 50 -27.77 8.35 16.50
C LEU A 50 -26.89 7.10 16.67
N HIS A 51 -27.43 5.94 16.27
CA HIS A 51 -26.66 4.76 15.89
C HIS A 51 -26.92 4.45 14.43
N THR A 52 -26.12 5.06 13.55
CA THR A 52 -25.73 4.61 12.21
C THR A 52 -24.77 5.67 11.65
N CYS A 53 -23.63 5.26 11.11
CA CYS A 53 -22.46 6.07 10.72
C CYS A 53 -21.40 6.33 11.81
N ALA A 54 -20.92 5.25 12.45
CA ALA A 54 -19.59 5.24 13.06
C ALA A 54 -19.09 3.79 13.16
N ALA A 55 -18.84 3.18 12.02
CA ALA A 55 -18.06 1.95 11.89
C ALA A 55 -17.34 2.04 10.55
N GLU A 56 -16.01 1.93 10.61
CA GLU A 56 -15.11 1.73 9.46
C GLU A 56 -15.08 2.86 8.41
N ALA A 57 -14.21 3.85 8.63
CA ALA A 57 -13.69 4.71 7.57
C ALA A 57 -12.16 4.86 7.77
N PRO A 58 -11.33 4.52 6.77
CA PRO A 58 -9.88 4.74 6.83
C PRO A 58 -9.58 6.24 6.64
N TRP A 59 -8.84 6.80 7.59
CA TRP A 59 -8.49 8.21 7.66
C TRP A 59 -7.31 8.52 6.70
N LEU A 60 -7.52 9.44 5.76
CA LEU A 60 -6.46 10.09 4.97
C LEU A 60 -5.67 11.07 5.86
N PRO A 61 -4.33 10.94 6.01
CA PRO A 61 -3.53 11.92 6.71
C PRO A 61 -3.06 13.03 5.75
N GLY A 62 -3.58 14.26 5.95
CA GLY A 62 -2.98 15.48 5.42
C GLY A 62 -3.75 16.12 4.27
N GLY A 63 -4.50 17.18 4.59
CA GLY A 63 -5.27 17.94 3.61
C GLY A 63 -4.39 18.65 2.57
N ILE A 64 -4.69 18.35 1.30
CA ILE A 64 -4.45 19.26 0.17
C ILE A 64 -5.82 19.46 -0.48
N LEU A 65 -6.42 20.62 -0.29
CA LEU A 65 -7.48 21.14 -1.14
C LEU A 65 -7.24 22.65 -1.31
N ALA A 66 -6.51 22.92 -2.40
CA ALA A 66 -6.40 24.12 -3.23
C ALA A 66 -6.58 25.53 -2.62
N SER A 67 -5.50 26.34 -2.66
CA SER A 67 -5.60 27.79 -2.83
C SER A 67 -5.65 28.12 -4.33
N HIS A 68 -6.74 28.76 -4.75
CA HIS A 68 -7.22 29.01 -6.13
C HIS A 68 -6.24 29.53 -7.21
N SER A 69 -6.36 28.96 -8.43
CA SER A 69 -7.06 29.60 -9.55
C SER A 69 -7.41 28.60 -10.66
N GLN A 70 -8.72 28.49 -10.97
CA GLN A 70 -9.35 27.77 -12.10
C GLN A 70 -9.08 26.25 -12.19
N GLY A 71 -10.07 25.43 -11.81
CA GLY A 71 -10.01 23.97 -12.02
C GLY A 71 -10.82 23.09 -11.05
N MET A 72 -11.39 23.62 -9.97
CA MET A 72 -12.32 22.85 -9.12
C MET A 72 -13.77 23.14 -9.49
N CYS A 73 -14.42 22.15 -10.11
CA CYS A 73 -15.86 22.05 -10.38
C CYS A 73 -16.40 23.17 -11.29
N THR A 74 -16.51 22.90 -12.59
CA THR A 74 -17.17 23.79 -13.56
C THR A 74 -18.69 23.94 -13.35
N GLN A 75 -19.29 23.33 -12.32
CA GLN A 75 -20.68 23.57 -11.94
C GLN A 75 -20.89 23.45 -10.42
N LEU A 76 -20.83 24.58 -9.70
CA LEU A 76 -21.63 24.74 -8.49
C LEU A 76 -23.11 24.92 -8.91
N PRO A 77 -24.09 24.34 -8.20
CA PRO A 77 -25.50 24.47 -8.57
C PRO A 77 -25.91 25.96 -8.60
N GLY A 78 -26.72 26.33 -9.60
CA GLY A 78 -27.04 27.71 -10.03
C GLY A 78 -27.68 28.67 -9.02
N SER A 79 -27.62 28.41 -7.71
CA SER A 79 -28.03 29.32 -6.65
C SER A 79 -26.87 30.03 -5.92
N LEU A 80 -25.61 29.63 -6.16
CA LEU A 80 -24.41 30.26 -5.63
C LEU A 80 -23.46 30.54 -6.79
N THR A 81 -23.47 31.76 -7.32
CA THR A 81 -22.55 32.14 -8.40
C THR A 81 -21.10 32.20 -7.88
N ASP A 82 -20.14 31.73 -8.68
CA ASP A 82 -18.70 31.65 -8.37
C ASP A 82 -18.11 32.93 -7.73
N ASP A 83 -18.64 34.10 -8.07
CA ASP A 83 -18.14 35.38 -7.58
C ASP A 83 -18.42 35.71 -6.10
N GLN A 84 -19.20 34.88 -5.39
CA GLN A 84 -19.71 35.22 -4.05
C GLN A 84 -19.01 34.56 -2.85
N LEU A 85 -18.35 33.40 -2.98
CA LEU A 85 -17.85 32.61 -1.82
C LEU A 85 -16.33 32.33 -1.80
N LEU A 86 -15.57 32.71 -2.85
CA LEU A 86 -14.26 32.10 -3.14
C LEU A 86 -13.01 32.84 -2.60
N GLN A 87 -12.97 33.28 -1.33
CA GLN A 87 -11.78 33.99 -0.82
C GLN A 87 -11.23 33.50 0.53
N SER A 88 -12.05 32.95 1.43
CA SER A 88 -11.56 32.35 2.69
C SER A 88 -12.21 30.98 2.91
N TYR A 89 -11.42 30.00 3.36
CA TYR A 89 -11.92 28.65 3.63
C TYR A 89 -11.17 27.98 4.77
N SER A 90 -11.83 27.04 5.44
CA SER A 90 -11.27 26.22 6.51
C SER A 90 -11.82 24.80 6.38
N LEU A 91 -10.93 23.80 6.37
CA LEU A 91 -11.27 22.39 6.28
C LEU A 91 -10.87 21.70 7.59
N ASP A 92 -11.83 21.09 8.26
CA ASP A 92 -11.55 20.17 9.36
C ASP A 92 -11.60 18.73 8.85
N THR A 93 -10.42 18.18 8.63
CA THR A 93 -10.24 16.77 8.19
C THR A 93 -10.75 15.75 9.21
N CYS A 94 -10.98 16.13 10.48
CA CYS A 94 -11.52 15.23 11.48
C CYS A 94 -13.04 15.06 11.41
N THR A 95 -13.74 16.13 11.10
CA THR A 95 -15.20 16.12 10.97
C THR A 95 -15.64 15.99 9.51
N GLY A 96 -14.72 16.16 8.55
CA GLY A 96 -15.03 16.20 7.12
C GLY A 96 -15.81 17.45 6.74
N LEU A 97 -15.65 18.56 7.47
CA LEU A 97 -16.38 19.81 7.22
C LEU A 97 -15.49 20.83 6.50
N LEU A 98 -16.03 21.46 5.47
CA LEU A 98 -15.42 22.60 4.77
C LEU A 98 -16.28 23.84 4.98
N ALA A 99 -15.74 24.90 5.58
CA ALA A 99 -16.39 26.21 5.68
C ALA A 99 -15.78 27.18 4.65
N ALA A 100 -16.60 27.98 4.00
CA ALA A 100 -16.20 29.01 3.03
C ALA A 100 -16.87 30.36 3.34
N GLY A 101 -16.09 31.43 3.31
CA GLY A 101 -16.51 32.81 3.59
C GLY A 101 -16.40 33.70 2.35
N GLY A 102 -17.40 34.57 2.16
CA GLY A 102 -17.64 35.29 0.92
C GLY A 102 -18.00 36.78 1.04
N LYS A 103 -18.26 37.38 -0.12
CA LYS A 103 -18.74 38.76 -0.25
C LYS A 103 -20.13 38.91 0.40
N ASN A 104 -20.47 40.15 0.77
CA ASN A 104 -21.73 40.50 1.41
C ASN A 104 -22.02 39.74 2.72
N GLY A 105 -20.99 39.17 3.35
CA GLY A 105 -21.10 38.45 4.62
C GLY A 105 -21.65 37.04 4.51
N ARG A 106 -21.62 36.43 3.32
CA ARG A 106 -22.10 35.06 3.11
C ARG A 106 -21.08 34.04 3.62
N VAL A 107 -21.58 32.98 4.26
CA VAL A 107 -20.80 31.82 4.70
C VAL A 107 -21.57 30.56 4.34
N ALA A 108 -20.85 29.54 3.87
CA ALA A 108 -21.38 28.22 3.53
C ALA A 108 -20.53 27.12 4.15
N VAL A 109 -21.15 26.03 4.61
CA VAL A 109 -20.48 24.85 5.19
C VAL A 109 -20.90 23.62 4.40
N PHE A 110 -19.94 22.78 4.04
CA PHE A 110 -20.11 21.58 3.21
C PHE A 110 -19.57 20.34 3.93
N ALA A 111 -20.13 19.17 3.61
CA ALA A 111 -19.54 17.89 3.93
C ALA A 111 -18.55 17.49 2.82
N VAL A 112 -17.40 16.94 3.22
CA VAL A 112 -16.37 16.40 2.33
C VAL A 112 -16.21 14.92 2.68
N GLN A 113 -16.40 14.06 1.69
CA GLN A 113 -16.28 12.61 1.83
C GLN A 113 -15.22 12.11 0.84
N GLU A 114 -14.23 11.35 1.32
CA GLU A 114 -13.13 10.81 0.48
C GLU A 114 -12.35 11.88 -0.31
N GLY A 115 -12.30 13.12 0.20
CA GLY A 115 -11.62 14.24 -0.47
C GLY A 115 -12.41 14.90 -1.60
N VAL A 116 -13.67 14.49 -1.82
CA VAL A 116 -14.56 15.03 -2.86
C VAL A 116 -15.79 15.68 -2.20
N LEU A 117 -16.22 16.83 -2.73
CA LEU A 117 -17.54 17.38 -2.40
C LEU A 117 -18.58 16.48 -3.05
N GLY A 118 -19.51 15.90 -2.29
CA GLY A 118 -20.47 14.92 -2.80
C GLY A 118 -21.24 15.40 -4.04
N GLU A 119 -21.75 14.48 -4.85
CA GLU A 119 -22.25 14.70 -6.24
C GLU A 119 -23.24 15.86 -6.43
N ASP A 120 -23.92 16.33 -5.37
CA ASP A 120 -24.86 17.46 -5.43
C ASP A 120 -24.27 18.83 -5.02
N CYS A 121 -23.04 18.90 -4.49
CA CYS A 121 -22.34 20.14 -4.05
C CYS A 121 -23.19 21.11 -3.21
N ARG A 122 -24.20 20.62 -2.47
CA ARG A 122 -25.09 21.46 -1.66
C ARG A 122 -24.46 21.75 -0.29
N PRO A 123 -24.46 23.02 0.17
CA PRO A 123 -24.01 23.32 1.52
C PRO A 123 -24.97 22.72 2.56
N LEU A 124 -24.40 22.12 3.60
CA LEU A 124 -25.11 21.71 4.82
C LEU A 124 -25.76 22.91 5.50
N LEU A 125 -25.04 24.04 5.53
CA LEU A 125 -25.47 25.30 6.12
C LEU A 125 -25.05 26.45 5.21
N SER A 126 -25.92 27.45 5.02
CA SER A 126 -25.56 28.65 4.26
C SER A 126 -26.35 29.85 4.76
N GLY A 127 -25.69 31.00 4.89
CA GLY A 127 -26.32 32.20 5.45
C GLY A 127 -25.51 33.47 5.28
N ARG A 128 -26.16 34.60 5.53
CA ARG A 128 -25.48 35.91 5.65
C ARG A 128 -25.19 36.15 7.13
N LEU A 129 -23.94 35.89 7.52
CA LEU A 129 -23.49 35.92 8.92
C LEU A 129 -22.89 37.28 9.32
N HIS A 130 -22.42 38.07 8.35
CA HIS A 130 -21.82 39.40 8.58
C HIS A 130 -22.46 40.49 7.70
N ARG A 131 -22.19 41.76 8.03
CA ARG A 131 -22.71 42.91 7.24
C ARG A 131 -21.85 43.20 6.03
N SER A 132 -20.56 42.90 6.12
CA SER A 132 -19.55 43.11 5.09
C SER A 132 -18.86 41.79 4.71
N TRP A 133 -17.87 41.87 3.84
CA TRP A 133 -17.05 40.76 3.37
C TRP A 133 -16.46 39.94 4.55
N VAL A 134 -16.61 38.61 4.52
CA VAL A 134 -15.97 37.67 5.47
C VAL A 134 -14.51 37.46 5.08
N SER A 135 -13.59 37.99 5.88
CA SER A 135 -12.16 38.03 5.58
C SER A 135 -11.41 36.77 5.97
N ASP A 136 -11.90 36.02 6.97
CA ASP A 136 -11.31 34.75 7.39
C ASP A 136 -12.35 33.85 8.06
N VAL A 137 -12.16 32.53 7.99
CA VAL A 137 -13.01 31.52 8.64
C VAL A 137 -12.14 30.42 9.27
N SER A 138 -12.56 29.85 10.39
CA SER A 138 -11.80 28.80 11.08
C SER A 138 -12.71 27.82 11.82
N LEU A 139 -12.64 26.53 11.47
CA LEU A 139 -13.32 25.45 12.19
C LEU A 139 -12.52 25.06 13.45
N LEU A 140 -13.23 24.90 14.57
CA LEU A 140 -12.64 24.42 15.82
C LEU A 140 -12.49 22.90 15.80
N PRO A 141 -11.27 22.36 16.07
CA PRO A 141 -11.09 20.92 16.19
C PRO A 141 -11.84 20.34 17.41
N CYS A 142 -12.38 19.12 17.28
CA CYS A 142 -13.04 18.37 18.36
C CYS A 142 -12.18 18.15 19.64
N ALA A 143 -10.89 18.48 19.62
CA ALA A 143 -9.95 18.29 20.73
C ALA A 143 -9.69 19.54 21.60
N SER A 144 -10.40 20.65 21.37
CA SER A 144 -10.24 21.86 22.18
C SER A 144 -10.90 21.69 23.58
N ASN A 145 -10.19 22.09 24.65
CA ASN A 145 -10.63 21.98 26.06
C ASN A 145 -11.78 22.94 26.44
N LEU A 146 -12.56 23.41 25.46
CA LEU A 146 -13.73 24.24 25.68
C LEU A 146 -14.94 23.33 25.94
N ALA A 147 -15.42 23.23 27.19
CA ALA A 147 -16.70 22.61 27.50
C ALA A 147 -17.80 23.70 27.58
N PRO A 148 -19.08 23.44 27.19
CA PRO A 148 -19.70 22.13 26.91
C PRO A 148 -20.31 21.99 25.50
N HIS A 149 -20.45 20.72 25.11
CA HIS A 149 -21.15 20.10 23.97
C HIS A 149 -20.26 19.65 22.80
N GLU A 150 -20.41 18.36 22.48
CA GLU A 150 -19.66 17.53 21.53
C GLU A 150 -19.88 17.95 20.05
N ALA A 151 -19.70 19.23 19.72
CA ALA A 151 -20.12 19.85 18.45
C ALA A 151 -19.01 20.68 17.77
N PRO A 152 -18.95 20.73 16.42
CA PRO A 152 -18.00 21.59 15.70
C PRO A 152 -18.42 23.07 15.79
N GLY A 153 -17.52 23.94 16.25
CA GLY A 153 -17.71 25.39 16.26
C GLY A 153 -17.03 26.06 15.06
N LEU A 154 -17.61 27.16 14.56
CA LEU A 154 -17.06 27.95 13.46
C LEU A 154 -16.77 29.38 13.90
N PHE A 155 -15.52 29.82 13.78
CA PHE A 155 -15.15 31.23 13.90
C PHE A 155 -15.17 31.92 12.53
N THR A 156 -15.66 33.17 12.49
CA THR A 156 -15.64 34.01 11.30
C THR A 156 -15.16 35.42 11.64
N ALA A 157 -14.36 36.02 10.75
CA ALA A 157 -13.91 37.40 10.83
C ALA A 157 -14.39 38.19 9.61
N SER A 158 -14.66 39.49 9.78
CA SER A 158 -15.26 40.31 8.72
C SER A 158 -14.66 41.70 8.61
N ASN A 159 -14.75 42.25 7.40
CA ASN A 159 -14.44 43.64 7.08
C ASN A 159 -15.41 44.65 7.72
N ASP A 160 -16.48 44.22 8.39
CA ASP A 160 -17.28 45.08 9.27
C ASP A 160 -16.64 45.28 10.65
N GLY A 161 -15.48 44.66 10.90
CA GLY A 161 -14.70 44.82 12.11
C GLY A 161 -14.97 43.79 13.19
N SER A 162 -15.87 42.84 12.94
CA SER A 162 -16.29 41.85 13.93
C SER A 162 -15.69 40.46 13.72
N VAL A 163 -15.47 39.77 14.84
CA VAL A 163 -15.30 38.30 14.92
C VAL A 163 -16.53 37.70 15.58
N ALA A 164 -16.99 36.56 15.07
CA ALA A 164 -18.08 35.81 15.67
C ALA A 164 -17.77 34.31 15.76
N LEU A 165 -18.31 33.65 16.79
CA LEU A 165 -18.33 32.21 16.97
C LEU A 165 -19.75 31.69 16.72
N TRP A 166 -19.87 30.62 15.95
CA TRP A 166 -21.14 30.02 15.54
C TRP A 166 -21.22 28.55 15.95
N ASP A 167 -22.38 28.15 16.47
CA ASP A 167 -22.74 26.75 16.75
C ASP A 167 -23.25 26.10 15.46
N LEU A 168 -22.54 25.12 14.92
CA LEU A 168 -22.98 24.43 13.71
C LEU A 168 -24.07 23.38 13.97
N ASN A 169 -24.26 22.94 15.21
CA ASN A 169 -25.29 21.96 15.58
C ASN A 169 -26.63 22.61 15.92
N ARG A 170 -26.67 23.94 16.11
CA ARG A 170 -27.91 24.69 16.32
C ARG A 170 -28.16 25.59 15.13
N THR A 171 -29.33 25.46 14.51
CA THR A 171 -29.72 26.29 13.37
C THR A 171 -31.01 27.07 13.64
N SER A 172 -31.07 28.33 13.19
CA SER A 172 -32.29 29.12 13.13
C SER A 172 -32.49 29.58 11.69
N GLY A 173 -33.61 29.17 11.05
CA GLY A 173 -33.88 29.51 9.65
C GLY A 173 -32.85 28.98 8.65
N GLY A 174 -32.18 27.86 8.95
CA GLY A 174 -31.12 27.27 8.10
C GLY A 174 -29.73 27.90 8.26
N GLN A 175 -29.58 28.88 9.16
CA GLN A 175 -28.30 29.50 9.49
C GLN A 175 -27.79 29.01 10.85
N PRO A 176 -26.47 28.85 11.04
CA PRO A 176 -25.90 28.50 12.34
C PRO A 176 -26.20 29.58 13.38
N VAL A 177 -26.36 29.18 14.64
CA VAL A 177 -26.67 30.10 15.74
C VAL A 177 -25.38 30.78 16.22
N ARG A 178 -25.39 32.11 16.29
CA ARG A 178 -24.28 32.90 16.82
C ARG A 178 -24.16 32.71 18.33
N ILE A 179 -23.02 32.22 18.80
CA ILE A 179 -22.71 31.99 20.22
C ILE A 179 -22.08 33.24 20.83
N ALA A 180 -21.14 33.88 20.13
CA ALA A 180 -20.39 35.02 20.62
C ALA A 180 -20.04 35.96 19.47
N ASP A 181 -19.94 37.26 19.73
CA ASP A 181 -19.35 38.23 18.79
C ASP A 181 -18.64 39.37 19.52
N ALA A 182 -17.62 39.92 18.87
CA ALA A 182 -16.91 41.10 19.34
C ALA A 182 -16.55 42.01 18.15
N GLY A 183 -16.80 43.31 18.29
CA GLY A 183 -16.27 44.33 17.39
C GLY A 183 -14.86 44.70 17.82
N ILE A 184 -13.86 44.30 17.04
CA ILE A 184 -12.44 44.38 17.42
C ILE A 184 -11.74 45.51 16.66
N HIS A 185 -11.90 45.54 15.33
CA HIS A 185 -11.18 46.47 14.46
C HIS A 185 -12.17 47.38 13.72
N PRO A 186 -12.35 48.65 14.12
CA PRO A 186 -13.34 49.55 13.50
C PRO A 186 -13.10 49.80 12.00
N GLY A 187 -11.87 49.60 11.51
CA GLY A 187 -11.51 49.66 10.08
C GLY A 187 -11.71 48.36 9.29
N GLY A 188 -12.14 47.27 9.93
CA GLY A 188 -12.27 45.94 9.35
C GLY A 188 -11.07 45.04 9.65
N ILE A 189 -11.26 43.72 9.49
CA ILE A 189 -10.27 42.68 9.82
C ILE A 189 -9.63 42.14 8.54
N PHE A 190 -8.29 42.08 8.48
CA PHE A 190 -7.54 41.45 7.38
C PHE A 190 -7.33 39.95 7.58
N SER A 191 -7.13 39.51 8.83
CA SER A 191 -6.89 38.10 9.13
C SER A 191 -7.24 37.71 10.54
N MET A 192 -7.48 36.42 10.72
CA MET A 192 -7.73 35.80 12.02
C MET A 192 -6.93 34.49 12.12
N HIS A 193 -6.31 34.26 13.27
CA HIS A 193 -5.72 32.97 13.63
C HIS A 193 -6.32 32.50 14.95
N VAL A 194 -6.96 31.32 14.93
CA VAL A 194 -7.61 30.71 16.08
C VAL A 194 -6.74 29.57 16.59
N LEU A 195 -6.46 29.56 17.89
CA LEU A 195 -5.77 28.48 18.58
C LEU A 195 -6.48 28.23 19.91
N ASP A 196 -7.15 27.09 20.03
CA ASP A 196 -8.02 26.75 21.17
C ASP A 196 -9.06 27.85 21.44
N ALA A 197 -8.96 28.53 22.59
CA ALA A 197 -9.86 29.63 22.99
C ALA A 197 -9.32 31.02 22.61
N ASP A 198 -8.12 31.09 22.05
CA ASP A 198 -7.44 32.34 21.72
C ASP A 198 -7.62 32.68 20.23
N VAL A 199 -8.06 33.91 19.97
CA VAL A 199 -8.26 34.47 18.65
C VAL A 199 -7.35 35.68 18.48
N VAL A 200 -6.43 35.62 17.52
CA VAL A 200 -5.58 36.75 17.17
C VAL A 200 -6.05 37.33 15.84
N THR A 201 -6.28 38.63 15.80
CA THR A 201 -6.73 39.32 14.58
C THR A 201 -5.78 40.44 14.19
N SER A 202 -5.66 40.66 12.88
CA SER A 202 -5.00 41.84 12.33
C SER A 202 -6.02 42.76 11.67
N GLY A 203 -6.00 44.03 12.02
CA GLY A 203 -6.94 45.03 11.50
C GLY A 203 -6.37 45.88 10.38
N LYS A 204 -7.28 46.45 9.59
CA LYS A 204 -6.93 47.48 8.58
C LYS A 204 -6.48 48.81 9.22
N ASP A 205 -6.75 48.96 10.50
CA ASP A 205 -6.29 50.04 11.37
C ASP A 205 -4.80 49.93 11.75
N GLY A 206 -4.11 48.88 11.30
CA GLY A 206 -2.70 48.66 11.63
C GLY A 206 -2.48 48.05 13.01
N ALA A 207 -3.54 47.58 13.68
CA ALA A 207 -3.45 46.96 14.99
C ALA A 207 -3.48 45.42 14.92
N VAL A 208 -2.85 44.77 15.90
CA VAL A 208 -3.03 43.35 16.22
C VAL A 208 -3.78 43.23 17.53
N ALA A 209 -4.88 42.51 17.53
CA ALA A 209 -5.70 42.28 18.72
C ALA A 209 -5.65 40.81 19.14
N LEU A 210 -5.57 40.58 20.45
CA LEU A 210 -5.70 39.27 21.07
C LEU A 210 -7.02 39.24 21.82
N THR A 211 -7.92 38.39 21.37
CA THR A 211 -9.25 38.18 21.91
C THR A 211 -9.34 36.76 22.42
N ARG A 212 -9.95 36.55 23.60
CA ARG A 212 -10.12 35.23 24.19
C ARG A 212 -11.60 34.90 24.34
N LEU A 213 -11.97 33.69 23.97
CA LEU A 213 -13.27 33.11 24.32
C LEU A 213 -13.24 32.75 25.80
N ARG A 214 -14.06 33.45 26.58
CA ARG A 214 -14.21 33.22 28.02
C ARG A 214 -15.14 32.03 28.28
N PRO A 215 -15.00 31.33 29.43
CA PRO A 215 -15.88 30.22 29.79
C PRO A 215 -17.37 30.58 29.88
N ASP A 216 -17.71 31.86 30.03
CA ASP A 216 -19.08 32.37 30.01
C ASP A 216 -19.67 32.53 28.59
N GLY A 217 -18.91 32.15 27.56
CA GLY A 217 -19.32 32.22 26.16
C GLY A 217 -19.10 33.59 25.51
N THR A 218 -18.47 34.54 26.18
CA THR A 218 -18.18 35.87 25.61
C THR A 218 -16.80 35.91 24.94
N LEU A 219 -16.69 36.66 23.82
CA LEU A 219 -15.41 37.01 23.22
C LEU A 219 -14.92 38.33 23.81
N GLN A 220 -13.85 38.27 24.60
CA GLN A 220 -13.30 39.44 25.26
C GLN A 220 -11.97 39.85 24.63
N LEU A 221 -11.86 41.12 24.24
CA LEU A 221 -10.60 41.71 23.81
C LEU A 221 -9.68 41.84 25.03
N ASP A 222 -8.58 41.10 25.03
CA ASP A 222 -7.62 41.08 26.14
C ASP A 222 -6.52 42.11 25.93
N GLN A 223 -6.02 42.24 24.71
CA GLN A 223 -4.95 43.17 24.35
C GLN A 223 -5.14 43.68 22.91
N GLN A 224 -4.78 44.94 22.66
CA GLN A 224 -4.72 45.51 21.32
C GLN A 224 -3.45 46.33 21.19
N HIS A 225 -2.66 46.01 20.16
CA HIS A 225 -1.37 46.61 19.88
C HIS A 225 -1.50 47.45 18.62
N ALA A 226 -1.55 48.78 18.77
CA ALA A 226 -1.63 49.73 17.66
C ALA A 226 -0.23 50.08 17.11
N ASP A 227 -0.19 50.64 15.90
CA ASP A 227 1.03 51.16 15.26
C ASP A 227 2.18 50.16 15.08
N LEU A 228 1.86 48.85 15.06
CA LEU A 228 2.87 47.80 14.90
C LEU A 228 3.47 47.79 13.49
N HIS A 229 2.68 48.09 12.46
CA HIS A 229 3.14 48.14 11.08
C HIS A 229 2.42 49.30 10.38
N ALA A 230 2.93 49.78 9.23
CA ALA A 230 2.24 50.74 8.34
C ALA A 230 1.03 50.11 7.60
N GLY A 231 0.34 49.16 8.24
CA GLY A 231 -0.68 48.25 7.72
C GLY A 231 -0.29 46.79 8.00
N VAL A 232 -1.05 46.11 8.88
CA VAL A 232 -0.80 44.71 9.26
C VAL A 232 -1.52 43.77 8.30
N ALA A 233 -0.78 42.92 7.61
CA ALA A 233 -1.31 42.02 6.61
C ALA A 233 -1.73 40.65 7.20
N LYS A 234 -0.90 40.08 8.08
CA LYS A 234 -1.17 38.79 8.73
C LYS A 234 -0.61 38.74 10.16
N CYS A 235 -1.23 37.90 10.99
CA CYS A 235 -0.77 37.54 12.31
C CYS A 235 -0.91 36.03 12.55
N ALA A 236 0.00 35.43 13.33
CA ALA A 236 -0.03 34.01 13.68
C ALA A 236 0.51 33.77 15.09
N ARG A 237 -0.21 33.00 15.91
CA ARG A 237 0.16 32.68 17.29
C ARG A 237 0.74 31.27 17.38
N TRP A 238 1.83 31.11 18.14
CA TRP A 238 2.43 29.81 18.39
C TRP A 238 1.77 29.06 19.56
N ARG A 239 1.88 27.73 19.57
CA ARG A 239 1.18 26.80 20.49
C ARG A 239 1.55 26.94 21.96
N ASP A 240 2.68 27.55 22.31
CA ASP A 240 3.10 27.75 23.70
C ASP A 240 2.44 28.98 24.39
N SER A 241 1.49 29.62 23.70
CA SER A 241 0.64 30.72 24.18
C SER A 241 1.34 32.05 24.46
N ALA A 242 2.66 32.18 24.28
CA ALA A 242 3.37 33.43 24.57
C ALA A 242 3.71 34.26 23.33
N THR A 243 3.98 33.64 22.18
CA THR A 243 4.53 34.38 21.02
C THR A 243 3.49 34.59 19.92
N VAL A 244 3.36 35.84 19.46
CA VAL A 244 2.57 36.23 18.28
C VAL A 244 3.50 36.84 17.25
N ALA A 245 3.52 36.29 16.04
CA ALA A 245 4.19 36.90 14.90
C ALA A 245 3.20 37.78 14.14
N SER A 246 3.63 38.98 13.75
CA SER A 246 2.89 39.89 12.88
C SER A 246 3.76 40.37 11.73
N CYS A 247 3.15 40.61 10.58
CA CYS A 247 3.82 41.17 9.41
C CYS A 247 2.95 42.19 8.69
N GLY A 248 3.59 43.07 7.92
CA GLY A 248 2.88 44.16 7.25
C GLY A 248 3.58 44.76 6.05
N ASN A 249 3.02 45.88 5.60
CA ASN A 249 3.48 46.62 4.42
C ASN A 249 4.87 47.28 4.61
N ASP A 250 5.34 47.38 5.85
CA ASP A 250 6.67 47.88 6.21
C ASP A 250 7.80 46.88 5.95
N ARG A 251 7.48 45.72 5.34
CA ARG A 251 8.42 44.67 4.93
C ARG A 251 9.14 43.99 6.11
N CYS A 252 8.58 44.11 7.31
CA CYS A 252 9.15 43.58 8.54
C CYS A 252 8.28 42.46 9.11
N ILE A 253 8.92 41.57 9.88
CA ILE A 253 8.24 40.62 10.75
C ILE A 253 8.55 41.00 12.20
N LYS A 254 7.51 41.15 13.02
CA LYS A 254 7.62 41.51 14.44
C LYS A 254 7.10 40.37 15.29
N LEU A 255 7.87 39.99 16.32
CA LEU A 255 7.45 39.02 17.31
C LEU A 255 7.04 39.75 18.59
N LEU A 256 5.82 39.47 19.03
CA LEU A 256 5.20 40.04 20.21
C LEU A 256 5.15 38.97 21.29
N ASP A 257 5.46 39.36 22.54
CA ASP A 257 5.19 38.52 23.70
C ASP A 257 3.81 38.88 24.26
N ALA A 258 2.83 37.99 24.03
CA ALA A 258 1.46 38.10 24.48
C ALA A 258 1.32 38.10 26.02
N ARG A 259 2.38 37.82 26.78
CA ARG A 259 2.39 37.87 28.25
C ARG A 259 2.66 39.27 28.78
N THR A 260 3.27 40.15 27.99
CA THR A 260 3.66 41.50 28.42
C THR A 260 2.68 42.54 27.89
N ALA A 261 2.27 43.49 28.73
CA ALA A 261 1.38 44.58 28.35
C ALA A 261 2.11 45.76 27.64
N GLU A 262 3.41 45.62 27.36
CA GLU A 262 4.26 46.69 26.85
C GLU A 262 4.21 46.81 25.31
N LEU A 263 4.30 48.06 24.83
CA LEU A 263 4.09 48.53 23.45
C LEU A 263 5.23 48.18 22.46
N GLN A 264 6.08 47.18 22.72
CA GLN A 264 7.28 46.91 21.90
C GLN A 264 7.42 45.47 21.47
N ALA A 265 7.83 45.27 20.22
CA ALA A 265 8.15 43.95 19.68
C ALA A 265 9.38 43.37 20.40
N SER A 266 9.24 42.16 20.94
CA SER A 266 10.32 41.40 21.58
C SER A 266 11.50 41.12 20.63
N GLN A 267 11.20 41.01 19.33
CA GLN A 267 12.18 40.87 18.26
C GLN A 267 11.60 41.44 16.97
N THR A 268 12.43 42.14 16.19
CA THR A 268 12.06 42.65 14.86
C THR A 268 13.05 42.12 13.84
N ILE A 269 12.54 41.40 12.83
CA ILE A 269 13.29 41.06 11.62
C ILE A 269 13.07 42.21 10.64
N ALA A 270 14.01 43.15 10.64
CA ALA A 270 14.02 44.27 9.71
C ALA A 270 14.40 43.78 8.31
N GLU A 271 13.76 44.35 7.27
CA GLU A 271 13.98 43.96 5.87
C GLU A 271 13.78 42.45 5.62
N ALA A 272 12.78 41.86 6.27
CA ALA A 272 12.47 40.43 6.11
C ALA A 272 12.22 40.07 4.64
N HIS A 273 11.64 40.97 3.86
CA HIS A 273 11.43 40.81 2.42
C HIS A 273 11.69 42.13 1.69
N SER A 274 11.87 42.07 0.37
CA SER A 274 12.04 43.28 -0.46
C SER A 274 10.71 44.00 -0.72
N ALA A 275 9.58 43.30 -0.52
CA ALA A 275 8.21 43.82 -0.62
C ALA A 275 7.36 43.49 0.63
N ALA A 276 6.09 43.95 0.62
CA ALA A 276 5.16 43.74 1.73
C ALA A 276 4.96 42.25 2.02
N VAL A 277 5.17 41.85 3.29
CA VAL A 277 4.99 40.48 3.77
C VAL A 277 3.51 40.23 3.96
N ASN A 278 2.99 39.21 3.30
CA ASN A 278 1.55 38.97 3.21
C ASN A 278 1.14 37.64 3.87
N ARG A 279 2.09 36.78 4.27
CA ARG A 279 1.83 35.47 4.91
C ARG A 279 2.86 35.15 6.00
N LEU A 280 2.36 34.50 7.05
CA LEU A 280 3.13 33.94 8.16
C LEU A 280 2.56 32.58 8.54
N GLN A 281 3.42 31.60 8.78
CA GLN A 281 3.02 30.30 9.31
C GLN A 281 4.10 29.70 10.20
N TRP A 282 3.72 29.26 11.39
CA TRP A 282 4.62 28.53 12.28
C TRP A 282 4.79 27.07 11.86
N HIS A 283 6.01 26.53 12.00
CA HIS A 283 6.24 25.11 11.75
C HIS A 283 5.48 24.24 12.77
N PRO A 284 4.69 23.23 12.35
CA PRO A 284 3.75 22.53 13.22
C PRO A 284 4.40 21.78 14.41
N GLY A 285 5.66 21.38 14.28
CA GLY A 285 6.42 20.67 15.33
C GLY A 285 7.63 21.41 15.93
N GLN A 286 8.00 22.59 15.42
CA GLN A 286 9.27 23.25 15.77
C GLN A 286 9.03 24.74 16.04
N ALA A 287 8.96 25.10 17.32
CA ALA A 287 8.60 26.44 17.79
C ALA A 287 9.51 27.58 17.31
N HIS A 288 10.74 27.26 16.91
CA HIS A 288 11.73 28.24 16.47
C HIS A 288 11.70 28.48 14.96
N LEU A 289 10.91 27.72 14.20
CA LEU A 289 10.83 27.86 12.75
C LEU A 289 9.56 28.61 12.34
N LEU A 290 9.75 29.69 11.60
CA LEU A 290 8.69 30.55 11.08
C LEU A 290 8.84 30.68 9.56
N LEU A 291 7.78 30.41 8.81
CA LEU A 291 7.73 30.64 7.37
C LEU A 291 7.06 31.98 7.09
N SER A 292 7.65 32.77 6.19
CA SER A 292 7.04 33.98 5.66
C SER A 292 7.02 33.98 4.13
N ALA A 293 6.06 34.68 3.56
CA ALA A 293 6.05 35.00 2.14
C ALA A 293 5.60 36.43 1.91
N ALA A 294 6.06 37.02 0.82
CA ALA A 294 5.78 38.40 0.45
C ALA A 294 5.41 38.56 -1.02
N ASN A 295 5.02 39.78 -1.39
CA ASN A 295 4.71 40.14 -2.78
C ASN A 295 5.97 40.33 -3.66
N ASP A 296 7.15 39.91 -3.20
CA ASP A 296 8.40 39.87 -3.95
C ASP A 296 8.68 38.51 -4.60
N SER A 297 7.71 37.59 -4.53
CA SER A 297 7.80 36.23 -5.09
C SER A 297 8.78 35.30 -4.36
N GLU A 298 9.18 35.64 -3.13
CA GLU A 298 10.01 34.78 -2.30
C GLU A 298 9.27 34.29 -1.06
N MET A 299 9.66 33.10 -0.62
CA MET A 299 9.33 32.59 0.71
C MET A 299 10.60 32.40 1.51
N HIS A 300 10.58 32.81 2.77
CA HIS A 300 11.74 32.70 3.66
C HIS A 300 11.36 31.81 4.84
N LEU A 301 12.18 30.78 5.09
CA LEU A 301 12.11 30.00 6.31
C LEU A 301 13.10 30.60 7.32
N TRP A 302 12.63 30.98 8.50
CA TRP A 302 13.42 31.64 9.53
C TRP A 302 13.65 30.69 10.71
N ASP A 303 14.90 30.55 11.15
CA ASP A 303 15.20 30.09 12.51
C ASP A 303 15.29 31.30 13.44
N LEU A 304 14.28 31.47 14.28
CA LEU A 304 14.16 32.63 15.16
C LEU A 304 15.26 32.71 16.23
N ARG A 305 15.99 31.61 16.47
CA ARG A 305 17.16 31.61 17.37
C ARG A 305 18.36 32.36 16.76
N ALA A 306 18.40 32.50 15.44
CA ALA A 306 19.54 33.03 14.69
C ALA A 306 19.20 34.26 13.82
N ALA A 307 18.00 34.85 14.00
CA ALA A 307 17.16 35.60 13.05
C ALA A 307 17.70 36.88 12.35
N THR A 308 18.97 36.92 12.00
CA THR A 308 19.56 37.99 11.17
C THR A 308 19.48 37.69 9.67
N LYS A 309 19.29 36.42 9.29
CA LYS A 309 19.11 35.96 7.91
C LYS A 309 18.14 34.76 7.86
N PRO A 310 17.43 34.56 6.74
CA PRO A 310 16.61 33.36 6.57
C PRO A 310 17.49 32.11 6.53
N LEU A 311 16.99 31.02 7.11
CA LEU A 311 17.59 29.69 7.02
C LEU A 311 17.59 29.21 5.55
N HIS A 312 16.46 29.41 4.86
CA HIS A 312 16.32 29.18 3.44
C HIS A 312 15.50 30.29 2.79
N THR A 313 15.96 30.75 1.63
CA THR A 313 15.18 31.59 0.71
C THR A 313 14.76 30.72 -0.46
N MET A 314 13.46 30.58 -0.66
CA MET A 314 12.85 29.76 -1.70
C MET A 314 12.24 30.67 -2.77
N SER A 315 12.77 30.55 -3.98
CA SER A 315 12.34 31.26 -5.19
C SER A 315 12.18 30.25 -6.33
N GLY A 316 11.18 30.45 -7.21
CA GLY A 316 10.84 29.48 -8.27
C GLY A 316 9.40 29.52 -8.78
N HIS A 317 8.53 30.32 -8.16
CA HIS A 317 7.09 30.37 -8.46
C HIS A 317 6.68 31.18 -9.70
N ILE A 318 7.54 31.45 -10.69
CA ILE A 318 7.16 32.38 -11.77
C ILE A 318 7.54 31.88 -13.17
N GLN A 319 6.51 31.57 -13.95
CA GLN A 319 6.47 31.83 -15.39
C GLN A 319 5.25 32.71 -15.69
N GLY A 320 5.33 34.05 -15.51
CA GLY A 320 4.20 34.93 -15.78
C GLY A 320 4.18 36.30 -15.09
N ARG A 321 3.13 37.10 -15.37
CA ARG A 321 3.01 38.54 -15.03
C ARG A 321 2.61 38.86 -13.56
N CYS A 322 2.54 37.89 -12.64
CA CYS A 322 2.07 38.14 -11.26
C CYS A 322 3.05 37.63 -10.19
N SER A 323 3.40 38.49 -9.23
CA SER A 323 4.51 38.30 -8.27
C SER A 323 4.06 37.93 -6.84
N LYS A 324 2.84 37.42 -6.66
CA LYS A 324 2.22 37.23 -5.33
C LYS A 324 2.03 35.77 -4.94
N ILE A 325 2.53 35.39 -3.77
CA ILE A 325 2.36 34.08 -3.13
C ILE A 325 1.15 34.13 -2.19
N TYR A 326 0.16 33.25 -2.39
CA TYR A 326 -1.13 33.36 -1.71
C TYR A 326 -1.30 32.46 -0.49
N GLN A 327 -0.59 31.33 -0.35
CA GLN A 327 -0.74 30.51 0.86
C GLN A 327 0.33 29.40 0.95
N PRO A 328 1.54 29.72 1.42
CA PRO A 328 2.49 28.67 1.71
C PRO A 328 2.07 27.91 2.96
N VAL A 329 2.08 26.58 2.86
CA VAL A 329 1.62 25.68 3.92
C VAL A 329 2.65 24.59 4.18
N PHE A 330 2.99 24.39 5.45
CA PHE A 330 3.71 23.19 5.87
C PHE A 330 2.85 21.93 5.66
N ILE A 331 3.37 20.99 4.89
CA ILE A 331 2.77 19.67 4.67
C ILE A 331 3.62 18.58 5.34
N TRP A 332 3.06 17.37 5.44
CA TRP A 332 3.74 16.19 5.99
C TRP A 332 4.37 16.42 7.38
N GLY A 333 3.64 17.10 8.26
CA GLY A 333 4.11 17.39 9.62
C GLY A 333 5.24 18.42 9.68
N GLY A 334 5.43 19.21 8.61
CA GLY A 334 6.45 20.25 8.51
C GLY A 334 7.70 19.83 7.74
N ALA A 335 7.74 18.62 7.17
CA ALA A 335 8.87 18.16 6.36
C ALA A 335 9.00 18.92 5.03
N ALA A 336 7.89 19.39 4.46
CA ALA A 336 7.88 20.15 3.21
C ALA A 336 6.94 21.36 3.28
N ILE A 337 7.13 22.29 2.35
CA ILE A 337 6.35 23.52 2.20
C ILE A 337 5.70 23.49 0.83
N ALA A 338 4.37 23.51 0.75
CA ALA A 338 3.62 23.59 -0.49
C ALA A 338 3.03 24.99 -0.68
N THR A 339 2.94 25.46 -1.92
CA THR A 339 2.51 26.84 -2.22
C THR A 339 2.07 27.00 -3.68
N GLY A 340 1.03 27.81 -3.88
CA GLY A 340 0.51 28.20 -5.19
C GLY A 340 0.73 29.69 -5.50
N GLY A 341 0.94 30.01 -6.78
CA GLY A 341 1.13 31.38 -7.29
C GLY A 341 -0.12 31.97 -7.94
N GLN A 342 -0.26 33.31 -7.92
CA GLN A 342 -1.44 33.98 -8.48
C GLN A 342 -1.53 33.85 -10.01
N GLY A 343 -2.61 33.24 -10.51
CA GLY A 343 -2.81 33.06 -11.96
C GLY A 343 -1.88 32.02 -12.57
N LEU A 344 -1.17 31.27 -11.72
CA LEU A 344 -0.47 30.07 -12.12
C LEU A 344 -1.36 28.91 -11.72
N HIS A 345 -1.80 28.18 -12.72
CA HIS A 345 -2.26 26.82 -12.54
C HIS A 345 -1.01 26.02 -12.19
N SER A 346 -0.39 26.19 -11.01
CA SER A 346 0.70 25.30 -10.59
C SER A 346 0.95 25.31 -9.09
N LEU A 347 1.19 24.13 -8.50
CA LEU A 347 1.60 23.94 -7.11
C LEU A 347 3.08 23.62 -7.05
N SER A 348 3.86 24.33 -6.22
CA SER A 348 5.26 23.99 -5.99
C SER A 348 5.49 23.53 -4.55
N VAL A 349 6.33 22.51 -4.38
CA VAL A 349 6.65 21.88 -3.10
C VAL A 349 8.15 22.00 -2.85
N PHE A 350 8.53 22.44 -1.66
CA PHE A 350 9.92 22.62 -1.25
C PHE A 350 10.21 21.75 -0.03
N ASP A 351 11.42 21.23 0.04
CA ASP A 351 11.92 20.55 1.23
C ASP A 351 12.26 21.57 2.32
N THR A 352 11.80 21.34 3.55
CA THR A 352 11.97 22.30 4.65
C THR A 352 13.40 22.35 5.18
N ASP A 353 14.12 21.22 5.13
CA ASP A 353 15.47 21.09 5.70
C ASP A 353 16.55 21.63 4.75
N THR A 354 16.29 21.63 3.45
CA THR A 354 17.23 22.07 2.42
C THR A 354 16.79 23.32 1.67
N GLY A 355 15.51 23.69 1.75
CA GLY A 355 14.91 24.77 0.97
C GLY A 355 14.81 24.49 -0.53
N ARG A 356 15.11 23.24 -0.96
CA ARG A 356 15.16 22.89 -2.39
C ARG A 356 13.76 22.63 -2.93
N LEU A 357 13.48 23.12 -4.13
CA LEU A 357 12.27 22.77 -4.88
C LEU A 357 12.27 21.25 -5.15
N LEU A 358 11.25 20.56 -4.65
CA LEU A 358 11.01 19.13 -4.84
C LEU A 358 10.15 18.87 -6.07
N SER A 359 9.11 19.66 -6.29
CA SER A 359 8.22 19.54 -7.47
C SER A 359 7.50 20.85 -7.79
N GLN A 360 7.11 21.05 -9.04
CA GLN A 360 6.30 22.18 -9.51
C GLN A 360 5.37 21.69 -10.62
N GLU A 361 4.09 21.44 -10.32
CA GLU A 361 3.12 20.86 -11.27
C GLU A 361 2.05 21.84 -11.69
N GLY A 362 1.62 21.83 -12.95
CA GLY A 362 0.57 22.69 -13.49
C GLY A 362 -0.88 22.20 -13.25
N MET A 363 -1.89 23.08 -13.17
CA MET A 363 -3.32 22.79 -12.97
C MET A 363 -4.18 22.92 -14.24
N ASP A 364 -3.63 23.29 -15.39
CA ASP A 364 -4.37 23.22 -16.67
C ASP A 364 -3.48 22.61 -17.75
N GLY A 365 -4.01 21.58 -18.41
CA GLY A 365 -3.36 20.90 -19.52
C GLY A 365 -3.32 21.78 -20.76
N ASP A 366 -2.12 22.23 -21.13
CA ASP A 366 -1.62 22.34 -22.51
C ASP A 366 -0.36 23.25 -22.56
N LEU A 367 0.79 22.68 -22.96
CA LEU A 367 1.72 23.15 -24.02
C LEU A 367 3.17 22.71 -23.79
N ALA A 368 3.78 22.36 -24.93
CA ALA A 368 4.99 21.58 -25.08
C ALA A 368 6.32 22.37 -25.04
N ALA A 369 7.36 21.62 -24.70
CA ALA A 369 8.75 21.70 -25.16
C ALA A 369 9.57 22.97 -24.90
N ALA A 370 10.48 22.86 -23.92
CA ALA A 370 11.91 22.84 -24.22
C ALA A 370 12.68 22.32 -23.00
N HIS A 371 13.62 21.41 -23.25
CA HIS A 371 14.87 21.10 -22.53
C HIS A 371 15.04 19.60 -22.31
N THR A 372 15.86 18.99 -23.17
CA THR A 372 16.55 17.72 -22.93
C THR A 372 17.32 17.78 -21.60
N PRO A 373 17.08 16.87 -20.65
CA PRO A 373 18.00 16.67 -19.54
C PRO A 373 19.07 15.66 -19.99
N GLU A 374 20.34 16.08 -19.96
CA GLU A 374 21.44 15.13 -19.84
C GLU A 374 21.20 14.29 -18.59
N ALA A 375 21.01 12.99 -18.78
CA ALA A 375 20.84 12.02 -17.72
C ALA A 375 22.07 12.06 -16.80
N VAL A 376 21.90 12.55 -15.58
CA VAL A 376 22.83 12.26 -14.49
C VAL A 376 22.65 10.77 -14.19
N GLN A 377 23.56 9.93 -14.70
CA GLN A 377 23.60 8.49 -14.38
C GLN A 377 23.81 8.30 -12.87
N ALA A 378 22.73 8.26 -12.11
CA ALA A 378 22.73 7.69 -10.77
C ALA A 378 22.99 6.18 -10.92
N THR A 379 23.98 5.66 -10.21
CA THR A 379 24.23 4.21 -10.19
C THR A 379 23.00 3.51 -9.61
N PRO A 380 22.45 2.47 -10.28
CA PRO A 380 21.30 1.74 -9.76
C PRO A 380 21.57 1.21 -8.35
N PRO A 381 20.62 1.33 -7.41
CA PRO A 381 20.82 0.92 -6.03
C PRO A 381 20.98 -0.59 -5.91
N ASN A 382 21.77 -1.01 -4.93
CA ASN A 382 22.00 -2.41 -4.62
C ASN A 382 20.92 -2.91 -3.65
N VAL A 383 20.33 -4.07 -3.95
CA VAL A 383 19.39 -4.75 -3.06
C VAL A 383 20.18 -5.47 -1.98
N LYS A 384 19.84 -5.17 -0.72
CA LYS A 384 20.51 -5.74 0.46
C LYS A 384 20.10 -7.19 0.71
N LEU A 385 20.96 -7.91 1.42
CA LEU A 385 20.63 -9.16 2.09
C LEU A 385 19.84 -8.87 3.37
N LEU A 386 19.02 -9.81 3.85
CA LEU A 386 18.49 -9.78 5.21
C LEU A 386 19.13 -10.90 6.02
N ILE A 387 19.99 -10.56 6.96
CA ILE A 387 20.67 -11.53 7.83
C ILE A 387 20.51 -11.09 9.27
N ASN A 388 20.00 -11.97 10.13
CA ASN A 388 19.84 -11.73 11.56
C ASN A 388 19.04 -10.44 11.89
N GLY A 389 18.00 -10.17 11.09
CA GLY A 389 17.17 -8.97 11.25
C GLY A 389 17.88 -7.66 10.90
N GLU A 390 18.93 -7.70 10.08
CA GLU A 390 19.60 -6.51 9.54
C GLU A 390 19.66 -6.56 8.02
N PHE A 391 19.36 -5.43 7.38
CA PHE A 391 19.58 -5.24 5.94
C PHE A 391 21.06 -4.92 5.73
N ARG A 392 21.77 -5.79 5.02
CA ARG A 392 23.23 -5.74 4.85
C ARG A 392 23.62 -5.64 3.39
N GLU A 393 24.57 -4.74 3.12
CA GLU A 393 25.27 -4.72 1.84
C GLU A 393 26.09 -6.00 1.68
N SER A 394 26.06 -6.56 0.48
CA SER A 394 26.84 -7.75 0.16
C SER A 394 28.27 -7.39 -0.25
N GLN A 395 29.20 -8.29 0.06
CA GLN A 395 30.59 -8.29 -0.40
C GLN A 395 30.76 -9.02 -1.75
N ALA A 396 29.66 -9.33 -2.43
CA ALA A 396 29.68 -9.96 -3.74
C ALA A 396 30.41 -9.09 -4.79
N SER A 397 31.20 -9.76 -5.63
CA SER A 397 31.83 -9.14 -6.79
C SER A 397 30.95 -9.20 -8.05
N GLN A 398 29.95 -10.08 -8.05
CA GLN A 398 29.01 -10.27 -9.15
C GLN A 398 27.63 -9.77 -8.74
N TRP A 399 27.00 -9.04 -9.66
CA TRP A 399 25.70 -8.41 -9.49
C TRP A 399 24.83 -8.72 -10.69
N VAL A 400 23.54 -8.91 -10.46
CA VAL A 400 22.54 -9.15 -11.50
C VAL A 400 21.59 -7.96 -11.53
N ASP A 401 21.38 -7.41 -12.71
CA ASP A 401 20.51 -6.26 -12.92
C ASP A 401 19.04 -6.65 -12.78
N VAL A 402 18.29 -5.82 -12.06
CA VAL A 402 16.83 -5.83 -11.97
C VAL A 402 16.33 -4.75 -12.91
N THR A 403 15.60 -5.12 -13.94
CA THR A 403 15.15 -4.21 -15.00
C THR A 403 13.65 -3.97 -14.93
N ASN A 404 13.20 -2.74 -15.18
CA ASN A 404 11.79 -2.48 -15.44
C ASN A 404 11.41 -3.08 -16.81
N PRO A 405 10.52 -4.07 -16.92
CA PRO A 405 10.22 -4.75 -18.18
C PRO A 405 9.49 -3.86 -19.20
N ALA A 406 8.92 -2.72 -18.79
CA ALA A 406 8.29 -1.77 -19.70
C ALA A 406 9.31 -0.85 -20.38
N THR A 407 10.41 -0.49 -19.70
CA THR A 407 11.40 0.49 -20.21
C THR A 407 12.77 -0.10 -20.51
N GLN A 408 13.07 -1.29 -19.98
CA GLN A 408 14.40 -1.93 -19.92
C GLN A 408 15.43 -1.19 -19.06
N GLU A 409 15.03 -0.16 -18.32
CA GLU A 409 15.92 0.55 -17.42
C GLU A 409 16.28 -0.31 -16.21
N VAL A 410 17.55 -0.28 -15.81
CA VAL A 410 18.02 -0.95 -14.60
C VAL A 410 17.58 -0.14 -13.38
N ILE A 411 16.66 -0.70 -12.60
CA ILE A 411 16.06 -0.05 -11.42
C ILE A 411 16.76 -0.42 -10.11
N SER A 412 17.39 -1.59 -10.05
CA SER A 412 18.25 -2.01 -8.94
C SER A 412 19.15 -3.17 -9.36
N ARG A 413 20.01 -3.66 -8.46
CA ARG A 413 20.85 -4.84 -8.70
C ARG A 413 20.89 -5.74 -7.48
N ILE A 414 20.80 -7.05 -7.68
CA ILE A 414 20.95 -8.04 -6.60
C ILE A 414 22.36 -8.65 -6.60
N PRO A 415 22.91 -8.99 -5.43
CA PRO A 415 24.21 -9.66 -5.36
C PRO A 415 24.09 -11.16 -5.66
N GLU A 416 25.11 -11.72 -6.30
CA GLU A 416 25.39 -13.16 -6.18
C GLU A 416 26.00 -13.42 -4.80
N THR A 417 25.12 -13.77 -3.84
CA THR A 417 25.49 -13.92 -2.41
C THR A 417 26.72 -14.81 -2.26
N THR A 418 27.72 -14.32 -1.51
CA THR A 418 28.95 -15.07 -1.30
C THR A 418 28.71 -16.31 -0.44
N ALA A 419 29.62 -17.29 -0.51
CA ALA A 419 29.56 -18.47 0.35
C ALA A 419 29.50 -18.11 1.85
N ALA A 420 30.33 -17.16 2.28
CA ALA A 420 30.42 -16.75 3.68
C ALA A 420 29.13 -16.08 4.17
N GLU A 421 28.52 -15.21 3.35
CA GLU A 421 27.25 -14.56 3.68
C GLU A 421 26.09 -15.56 3.71
N PHE A 422 26.10 -16.52 2.78
CA PHE A 422 25.13 -17.60 2.77
C PHE A 422 25.21 -18.43 4.06
N ASP A 423 26.41 -18.89 4.41
CA ASP A 423 26.64 -19.68 5.64
C ASP A 423 26.28 -18.87 6.89
N GLU A 424 26.56 -17.56 6.91
CA GLU A 424 26.13 -16.65 7.97
C GLU A 424 24.60 -16.59 8.11
N ALA A 425 23.87 -16.52 6.99
CA ALA A 425 22.41 -16.54 6.99
C ALA A 425 21.86 -17.87 7.52
N ILE A 426 22.48 -19.01 7.18
CA ILE A 426 22.06 -20.32 7.70
C ILE A 426 22.36 -20.43 9.19
N GLN A 427 23.55 -20.00 9.65
CA GLN A 427 23.93 -20.03 11.06
C GLN A 427 22.99 -19.16 11.90
N SER A 428 22.68 -17.95 11.43
CA SER A 428 21.67 -17.05 12.03
C SER A 428 20.31 -17.74 12.18
N ALA A 429 19.85 -18.45 11.13
CA ALA A 429 18.61 -19.20 11.18
C ALA A 429 18.65 -20.38 12.16
N ALA A 430 19.77 -21.11 12.22
CA ALA A 430 19.95 -22.24 13.11
C ALA A 430 19.97 -21.81 14.59
N ASP A 431 20.63 -20.70 14.90
CA ASP A 431 20.70 -20.15 16.26
C ASP A 431 19.34 -19.61 16.72
N ALA A 432 18.64 -18.87 15.85
CA ALA A 432 17.31 -18.36 16.15
C ALA A 432 16.28 -19.48 16.38
N PHE A 433 16.43 -20.62 15.69
CA PHE A 433 15.52 -21.76 15.83
C PHE A 433 15.48 -22.32 17.26
N LEU A 434 16.60 -22.30 17.99
CA LEU A 434 16.70 -22.86 19.34
C LEU A 434 15.74 -22.18 20.32
N SER A 435 15.54 -20.87 20.17
CA SER A 435 14.60 -20.09 20.99
C SER A 435 13.21 -20.03 20.34
N TRP A 436 13.11 -19.81 19.03
CA TRP A 436 11.84 -19.60 18.34
C TRP A 436 10.89 -20.79 18.43
N LYS A 437 11.40 -22.02 18.33
CA LYS A 437 10.59 -23.23 18.49
C LYS A 437 9.94 -23.39 19.87
N ARG A 438 10.49 -22.71 20.89
CA ARG A 438 10.01 -22.71 22.29
C ARG A 438 9.06 -21.55 22.57
N THR A 439 8.98 -20.55 21.69
CA THR A 439 8.01 -19.46 21.79
C THR A 439 6.59 -20.05 21.76
N PRO A 440 5.67 -19.69 22.68
CA PRO A 440 4.31 -20.20 22.67
C PRO A 440 3.60 -19.99 21.34
N VAL A 441 2.82 -20.97 20.88
CA VAL A 441 2.15 -20.94 19.57
C VAL A 441 1.22 -19.72 19.41
N SER A 442 0.58 -19.28 20.50
CA SER A 442 -0.25 -18.07 20.51
C SER A 442 0.56 -16.79 20.26
N THR A 443 1.80 -16.71 20.75
CA THR A 443 2.70 -15.58 20.47
C THR A 443 3.14 -15.59 19.01
N ARG A 444 3.42 -16.78 18.44
CA ARG A 444 3.76 -16.89 17.01
C ARG A 444 2.58 -16.47 16.12
N ALA A 445 1.36 -16.87 16.48
CA ALA A 445 0.13 -16.44 15.80
C ALA A 445 -0.07 -14.91 15.84
N ARG A 446 0.22 -14.25 16.97
CA ARG A 446 0.12 -12.77 17.09
C ARG A 446 1.02 -12.02 16.11
N VAL A 447 2.20 -12.56 15.79
CA VAL A 447 3.06 -11.99 14.73
C VAL A 447 2.34 -12.04 13.38
N MET A 448 1.68 -13.15 13.05
CA MET A 448 0.91 -13.28 11.80
C MET A 448 -0.29 -12.32 11.77
N PHE A 449 -1.00 -12.15 12.89
CA PHE A 449 -2.08 -11.16 13.00
C PHE A 449 -1.59 -9.74 12.74
N LYS A 450 -0.39 -9.39 13.21
CA LYS A 450 0.20 -8.08 12.96
C LYS A 450 0.69 -7.95 11.51
N LEU A 451 1.30 -9.00 10.97
CA LEU A 451 1.79 -9.03 9.59
C LEU A 451 0.65 -8.86 8.58
N GLN A 452 -0.48 -9.58 8.71
CA GLN A 452 -1.61 -9.41 7.78
C GLN A 452 -2.16 -7.98 7.81
N GLN A 453 -2.18 -7.33 8.99
CA GLN A 453 -2.61 -5.95 9.11
C GLN A 453 -1.63 -5.03 8.36
N LEU A 454 -0.33 -5.20 8.57
CA LEU A 454 0.70 -4.40 7.93
C LEU A 454 0.71 -4.57 6.41
N ILE A 455 0.50 -5.78 5.90
CA ILE A 455 0.36 -6.03 4.45
C ILE A 455 -0.83 -5.24 3.90
N ARG A 456 -1.99 -5.32 4.56
CA ARG A 456 -3.19 -4.58 4.14
C ARG A 456 -2.98 -3.06 4.14
N GLU A 457 -2.30 -2.54 5.16
CA GLU A 457 -2.00 -1.11 5.29
C GLU A 457 -0.97 -0.60 4.26
N ASN A 458 -0.17 -1.50 3.67
CA ASN A 458 0.87 -1.18 2.68
C ASN A 458 0.58 -1.82 1.30
N MET A 459 -0.69 -2.15 1.03
CA MET A 459 -1.12 -2.84 -0.19
C MET A 459 -0.71 -2.10 -1.47
N ASP A 460 -0.89 -0.78 -1.49
CA ASP A 460 -0.59 0.04 -2.67
C ASP A 460 0.92 0.10 -2.94
N ASP A 461 1.75 0.28 -1.91
CA ASP A 461 3.21 0.29 -2.05
C ASP A 461 3.73 -1.07 -2.55
N LEU A 462 3.21 -2.16 -2.00
CA LEU A 462 3.56 -3.52 -2.42
C LEU A 462 3.13 -3.78 -3.88
N ALA A 463 1.90 -3.42 -4.24
CA ALA A 463 1.38 -3.60 -5.60
C ALA A 463 2.17 -2.77 -6.62
N TYR A 464 2.53 -1.53 -6.27
CA TYR A 464 3.33 -0.67 -7.12
C TYR A 464 4.72 -1.24 -7.38
N ASN A 465 5.40 -1.75 -6.35
CA ASN A 465 6.69 -2.42 -6.52
C ASN A 465 6.56 -3.68 -7.41
N VAL A 466 5.54 -4.52 -7.17
CA VAL A 466 5.26 -5.69 -8.03
C VAL A 466 5.07 -5.25 -9.49
N SER A 467 4.32 -4.18 -9.74
CA SER A 467 4.08 -3.68 -11.10
C SER A 467 5.33 -3.13 -11.78
N ILE A 468 6.20 -2.44 -11.05
CA ILE A 468 7.47 -1.91 -11.58
C ILE A 468 8.44 -3.02 -11.95
N GLU A 469 8.66 -3.99 -11.06
CA GLU A 469 9.70 -5.00 -11.28
C GLU A 469 9.20 -6.15 -12.15
N GLN A 470 7.94 -6.58 -11.98
CA GLN A 470 7.40 -7.73 -12.70
C GLN A 470 6.67 -7.34 -14.00
N GLY A 471 6.05 -6.15 -14.03
CA GLY A 471 5.35 -5.60 -15.20
C GLY A 471 3.83 -5.74 -15.20
N LYS A 472 3.22 -6.57 -14.33
CA LYS A 472 1.75 -6.70 -14.27
C LYS A 472 1.06 -5.40 -13.86
N THR A 473 -0.23 -5.29 -14.19
CA THR A 473 -1.04 -4.11 -13.84
C THR A 473 -1.14 -3.92 -12.32
N LEU A 474 -1.38 -2.70 -11.85
CA LEU A 474 -1.58 -2.44 -10.41
C LEU A 474 -2.70 -3.30 -9.80
N ALA A 475 -3.76 -3.56 -10.58
CA ALA A 475 -4.85 -4.44 -10.14
C ALA A 475 -4.37 -5.88 -9.94
N ASP A 476 -3.59 -6.41 -10.88
CA ASP A 476 -2.96 -7.73 -10.76
C ASP A 476 -1.90 -7.76 -9.63
N GLY A 477 -1.17 -6.66 -9.41
CA GLY A 477 -0.24 -6.48 -8.30
C GLY A 477 -0.94 -6.51 -6.93
N LYS A 478 -2.10 -5.85 -6.81
CA LYS A 478 -2.95 -5.96 -5.60
C LYS A 478 -3.45 -7.38 -5.41
N GLY A 479 -3.86 -8.04 -6.50
CA GLY A 479 -4.27 -9.45 -6.48
C GLY A 479 -3.16 -10.36 -5.97
N ASP A 480 -1.93 -10.19 -6.45
CA ASP A 480 -0.73 -10.91 -6.01
C ASP A 480 -0.54 -10.80 -4.48
N VAL A 481 -0.48 -9.57 -3.98
CA VAL A 481 -0.28 -9.29 -2.55
C VAL A 481 -1.43 -9.83 -1.70
N PHE A 482 -2.66 -9.61 -2.14
CA PHE A 482 -3.87 -10.06 -1.43
C PHE A 482 -3.92 -11.59 -1.29
N ARG A 483 -3.64 -12.33 -2.36
CA ARG A 483 -3.60 -13.80 -2.32
C ARG A 483 -2.50 -14.35 -1.41
N GLY A 484 -1.40 -13.62 -1.27
CA GLY A 484 -0.38 -13.92 -0.25
C GLY A 484 -0.86 -13.63 1.17
N GLN A 485 -1.53 -12.48 1.38
CA GLN A 485 -2.10 -12.07 2.66
C GLN A 485 -3.07 -13.12 3.21
N GLU A 486 -3.92 -13.73 2.37
CA GLU A 486 -4.85 -14.79 2.80
C GLU A 486 -4.13 -16.01 3.41
N VAL A 487 -2.89 -16.33 2.97
CA VAL A 487 -2.08 -17.39 3.59
C VAL A 487 -1.57 -16.97 4.97
N VAL A 488 -1.20 -15.70 5.13
CA VAL A 488 -0.86 -15.15 6.45
C VAL A 488 -2.06 -15.20 7.39
N GLU A 489 -3.26 -14.91 6.88
CA GLU A 489 -4.52 -15.02 7.62
C GLU A 489 -4.79 -16.48 8.04
N PHE A 490 -4.55 -17.46 7.16
CA PHE A 490 -4.62 -18.87 7.54
C PHE A 490 -3.56 -19.23 8.61
N ALA A 491 -2.33 -18.70 8.51
CA ALA A 491 -1.27 -18.91 9.50
C ALA A 491 -1.60 -18.33 10.88
N CYS A 492 -2.54 -17.38 11.00
CA CYS A 492 -3.06 -16.93 12.29
C CYS A 492 -3.75 -18.07 13.08
N ASN A 493 -4.27 -19.10 12.41
CA ASN A 493 -4.91 -20.28 13.01
C ASN A 493 -3.91 -21.41 13.35
N ILE A 494 -2.59 -21.14 13.34
CA ILE A 494 -1.57 -22.19 13.49
C ILE A 494 -1.70 -23.04 14.77
N ALA A 495 -2.28 -22.49 15.85
CA ALA A 495 -2.52 -23.24 17.09
C ALA A 495 -3.45 -24.44 16.88
N SER A 496 -4.47 -24.30 16.04
CA SER A 496 -5.38 -25.40 15.69
C SER A 496 -4.70 -26.40 14.77
N GLU A 497 -3.96 -25.91 13.78
CA GLU A 497 -3.28 -26.76 12.78
C GLU A 497 -2.13 -27.60 13.37
N MET A 498 -1.54 -27.16 14.49
CA MET A 498 -0.47 -27.87 15.19
C MET A 498 -0.97 -28.91 16.22
N LYS A 499 -2.28 -29.07 16.41
CA LYS A 499 -2.79 -30.10 17.32
C LYS A 499 -2.38 -31.49 16.84
N GLY A 500 -1.95 -32.32 17.80
CA GLY A 500 -1.78 -33.75 17.58
C GLY A 500 -3.04 -34.53 17.93
N GLU A 501 -2.89 -35.85 17.96
CA GLU A 501 -3.95 -36.82 18.28
C GLU A 501 -3.72 -37.37 19.69
N PHE A 502 -4.79 -37.85 20.34
CA PHE A 502 -4.74 -38.46 21.66
C PHE A 502 -5.71 -39.63 21.73
N VAL A 503 -5.25 -40.76 22.23
CA VAL A 503 -6.06 -41.95 22.54
C VAL A 503 -5.75 -42.37 23.98
N GLU A 504 -6.77 -42.31 24.84
CA GLU A 504 -6.71 -42.80 26.21
C GLU A 504 -6.73 -44.34 26.23
N HIS A 505 -6.04 -44.95 27.19
CA HIS A 505 -6.17 -46.38 27.48
C HIS A 505 -5.95 -47.30 26.25
N VAL A 506 -4.94 -47.00 25.43
CA VAL A 506 -4.50 -47.94 24.37
C VAL A 506 -4.07 -49.30 24.94
N SER A 507 -3.74 -49.32 26.23
CA SER A 507 -3.59 -50.50 27.08
C SER A 507 -3.89 -50.08 28.53
N THR A 508 -4.00 -51.03 29.46
CA THR A 508 -4.21 -50.76 30.90
C THR A 508 -3.14 -49.79 31.44
N GLY A 509 -3.58 -48.60 31.89
CA GLY A 509 -2.70 -47.56 32.44
C GLY A 509 -1.80 -46.86 31.41
N MET A 510 -2.09 -46.99 30.11
CA MET A 510 -1.26 -46.43 29.04
C MET A 510 -2.06 -45.57 28.07
N ASP A 511 -1.58 -44.36 27.82
CA ASP A 511 -2.13 -43.44 26.83
C ASP A 511 -1.14 -43.30 25.66
N THR A 512 -1.65 -42.98 24.46
CA THR A 512 -0.82 -42.62 23.32
C THR A 512 -1.27 -41.30 22.73
N TYR A 513 -0.31 -40.41 22.46
CA TYR A 513 -0.59 -39.12 21.84
C TYR A 513 0.53 -38.70 20.90
N SER A 514 0.19 -37.85 19.93
CA SER A 514 1.16 -37.25 19.01
C SER A 514 1.35 -35.77 19.30
N LEU A 515 2.58 -35.29 19.07
CA LEU A 515 2.95 -33.88 19.12
C LEU A 515 3.42 -33.46 17.74
N ARG A 516 3.03 -32.29 17.26
CA ARG A 516 3.62 -31.71 16.04
C ARG A 516 4.77 -30.78 16.38
N GLN A 517 5.94 -31.06 15.83
CA GLN A 517 7.15 -30.28 16.09
C GLN A 517 7.69 -29.67 14.78
N PRO A 518 8.26 -28.45 14.82
CA PRO A 518 8.94 -27.86 13.67
C PRO A 518 10.20 -28.66 13.31
N LEU A 519 10.63 -28.56 12.05
CA LEU A 519 11.76 -29.29 11.48
C LEU A 519 13.12 -28.64 11.82
N GLY A 520 13.22 -27.31 11.75
CA GLY A 520 14.49 -26.60 11.86
C GLY A 520 14.57 -25.41 10.90
N VAL A 521 15.72 -25.25 10.24
CA VAL A 521 15.91 -24.29 9.15
C VAL A 521 15.23 -24.83 7.89
N CYS A 522 14.30 -24.06 7.33
CA CYS A 522 13.65 -24.34 6.06
C CYS A 522 14.06 -23.28 5.03
N ALA A 523 13.98 -23.61 3.74
CA ALA A 523 14.32 -22.67 2.68
C ALA A 523 13.22 -22.58 1.60
N GLY A 524 13.10 -21.41 0.99
CA GLY A 524 12.15 -21.12 -0.07
C GLY A 524 12.84 -20.52 -1.29
N ILE A 525 12.52 -21.02 -2.48
CA ILE A 525 13.01 -20.51 -3.76
C ILE A 525 11.80 -20.07 -4.57
N CYS A 526 11.73 -18.79 -4.89
CA CYS A 526 10.55 -18.16 -5.51
C CYS A 526 10.76 -17.85 -7.01
N PRO A 527 9.69 -17.88 -7.81
CA PRO A 527 9.69 -17.47 -9.20
C PRO A 527 9.45 -15.97 -9.30
N PHE A 528 9.64 -15.42 -10.50
CA PHE A 528 9.41 -13.99 -10.76
C PHE A 528 7.92 -13.66 -10.77
N ASN A 529 7.08 -14.54 -11.31
CA ASN A 529 5.75 -14.15 -11.73
C ASN A 529 4.80 -13.76 -10.60
N PHE A 530 5.10 -14.09 -9.35
CA PHE A 530 4.34 -13.63 -8.18
C PHE A 530 5.28 -13.35 -6.99
N PRO A 531 5.97 -12.18 -6.98
CA PRO A 531 7.05 -11.90 -6.04
C PRO A 531 6.57 -11.50 -4.64
N ALA A 532 5.26 -11.40 -4.40
CA ALA A 532 4.66 -11.25 -3.06
C ALA A 532 3.93 -12.51 -2.60
N MET A 533 3.01 -13.03 -3.43
CA MET A 533 2.15 -14.19 -3.14
C MET A 533 2.97 -15.43 -2.79
N VAL A 534 3.95 -15.80 -3.62
CA VAL A 534 4.70 -17.06 -3.44
C VAL A 534 5.60 -17.04 -2.20
N PRO A 535 6.36 -15.96 -1.90
CA PRO A 535 7.02 -15.85 -0.60
C PRO A 535 6.05 -16.05 0.58
N LEU A 536 4.87 -15.42 0.52
CA LEU A 536 3.84 -15.51 1.56
C LEU A 536 3.16 -16.89 1.63
N TRP A 537 3.24 -17.71 0.58
CA TRP A 537 2.83 -19.11 0.62
C TRP A 537 3.79 -19.99 1.44
N MET A 538 5.03 -19.56 1.63
CA MET A 538 6.10 -20.36 2.23
C MET A 538 6.43 -19.93 3.66
N TYR A 539 7.08 -18.77 3.82
CA TYR A 539 7.71 -18.42 5.08
C TYR A 539 6.70 -18.19 6.22
N PRO A 540 5.51 -17.56 6.03
CA PRO A 540 4.58 -17.30 7.12
C PRO A 540 4.14 -18.59 7.82
N LEU A 541 3.80 -19.63 7.05
CA LEU A 541 3.42 -20.93 7.62
C LEU A 541 4.60 -21.63 8.29
N ALA A 542 5.79 -21.61 7.68
CA ALA A 542 6.97 -22.21 8.27
C ALA A 542 7.31 -21.56 9.62
N VAL A 543 7.34 -20.23 9.70
CA VAL A 543 7.69 -19.50 10.92
C VAL A 543 6.57 -19.59 11.97
N ALA A 544 5.30 -19.56 11.57
CA ALA A 544 4.18 -19.76 12.48
C ALA A 544 4.23 -21.16 13.12
N ALA A 545 4.62 -22.19 12.36
CA ALA A 545 4.83 -23.55 12.85
C ALA A 545 6.04 -23.69 13.79
N GLY A 546 6.91 -22.67 13.87
CA GLY A 546 8.07 -22.63 14.77
C GLY A 546 9.41 -22.92 14.10
N ASN A 547 9.47 -22.96 12.76
CA ASN A 547 10.71 -23.06 11.99
C ASN A 547 11.38 -21.70 11.83
N THR A 548 12.64 -21.69 11.40
CA THR A 548 13.28 -20.52 10.81
C THR A 548 13.38 -20.70 9.30
N PHE A 549 13.51 -19.59 8.57
CA PHE A 549 13.34 -19.57 7.13
C PHE A 549 14.42 -18.76 6.42
N VAL A 550 14.92 -19.31 5.31
CA VAL A 550 15.85 -18.65 4.39
C VAL A 550 15.18 -18.56 3.03
N LEU A 551 14.84 -17.34 2.61
CA LEU A 551 14.14 -17.08 1.36
C LEU A 551 15.14 -16.64 0.28
N LYS A 552 15.03 -17.21 -0.92
CA LYS A 552 15.63 -16.70 -2.15
C LYS A 552 14.53 -16.22 -3.11
N PRO A 553 14.22 -14.91 -3.13
CA PRO A 553 13.36 -14.31 -4.13
C PRO A 553 13.94 -14.51 -5.54
N SER A 554 13.09 -14.32 -6.55
CA SER A 554 13.56 -14.22 -7.93
C SER A 554 14.53 -13.04 -8.08
N GLU A 555 15.62 -13.27 -8.81
CA GLU A 555 16.62 -12.27 -9.14
C GLU A 555 16.10 -11.17 -10.07
N LYS A 556 14.91 -11.35 -10.66
CA LYS A 556 14.30 -10.39 -11.60
C LYS A 556 13.41 -9.34 -10.93
N ASP A 557 12.95 -9.60 -9.71
CA ASP A 557 11.92 -8.81 -9.01
C ASP A 557 11.91 -9.07 -7.48
N PRO A 558 13.03 -8.77 -6.80
CA PRO A 558 13.20 -9.05 -5.37
C PRO A 558 12.43 -8.07 -4.45
N GLY A 559 12.02 -6.90 -4.93
CA GLY A 559 11.61 -5.75 -4.13
C GLY A 559 10.43 -6.06 -3.22
N ALA A 560 9.39 -6.71 -3.75
CA ALA A 560 8.19 -7.03 -2.97
C ALA A 560 8.50 -7.97 -1.80
N SER A 561 9.39 -8.95 -2.02
CA SER A 561 9.86 -9.83 -0.95
C SER A 561 10.63 -9.07 0.14
N MET A 562 11.42 -8.08 -0.26
CA MET A 562 12.19 -7.25 0.67
C MET A 562 11.30 -6.31 1.48
N LEU A 563 10.28 -5.71 0.86
CA LEU A 563 9.24 -4.93 1.55
C LEU A 563 8.50 -5.79 2.57
N LEU A 564 8.10 -7.00 2.19
CA LEU A 564 7.44 -7.96 3.11
C LEU A 564 8.35 -8.36 4.27
N ALA A 565 9.66 -8.45 4.06
CA ALA A 565 10.63 -8.75 5.11
C ALA A 565 10.66 -7.64 6.17
N GLU A 566 10.63 -6.38 5.75
CA GLU A 566 10.51 -5.24 6.67
C GLU A 566 9.21 -5.25 7.45
N LEU A 567 8.07 -5.50 6.79
CA LEU A 567 6.78 -5.61 7.46
C LEU A 567 6.76 -6.78 8.46
N THR A 568 7.46 -7.88 8.14
CA THR A 568 7.61 -9.04 9.02
C THR A 568 8.44 -8.71 10.26
N MET A 569 9.51 -7.92 10.11
CA MET A 569 10.29 -7.42 11.23
C MET A 569 9.47 -6.45 12.09
N GLU A 570 8.72 -5.54 11.46
CA GLU A 570 7.82 -4.61 12.16
C GLU A 570 6.68 -5.35 12.90
N ALA A 571 6.23 -6.49 12.36
CA ALA A 571 5.28 -7.38 13.04
C ALA A 571 5.84 -8.03 14.31
N GLY A 572 7.14 -7.91 14.58
CA GLY A 572 7.81 -8.44 15.75
C GLY A 572 8.38 -9.83 15.57
N LEU A 573 8.63 -10.28 14.33
CA LEU A 573 9.34 -11.53 14.10
C LEU A 573 10.78 -11.42 14.66
N PRO A 574 11.26 -12.37 15.49
CA PRO A 574 12.59 -12.28 16.06
C PRO A 574 13.70 -12.33 15.02
N ARG A 575 14.84 -11.72 15.36
CA ARG A 575 16.05 -11.70 14.54
C ARG A 575 16.49 -13.13 14.19
N GLY A 576 16.91 -13.32 12.95
CA GLY A 576 17.36 -14.61 12.42
C GLY A 576 16.24 -15.60 12.09
N VAL A 577 14.98 -15.36 12.47
CA VAL A 577 13.89 -16.27 12.11
C VAL A 577 13.55 -16.22 10.62
N LEU A 578 13.65 -15.04 10.00
CA LEU A 578 13.62 -14.87 8.55
C LEU A 578 14.96 -14.27 8.11
N ASN A 579 15.58 -14.89 7.11
CA ASN A 579 16.74 -14.36 6.39
C ASN A 579 16.45 -14.39 4.89
N ILE A 580 17.02 -13.45 4.14
CA ILE A 580 16.89 -13.35 2.68
C ILE A 580 18.28 -13.31 2.07
N VAL A 581 18.51 -14.23 1.14
CA VAL A 581 19.73 -14.33 0.32
C VAL A 581 19.35 -14.22 -1.16
N HIS A 582 20.21 -13.59 -1.94
CA HIS A 582 20.01 -13.39 -3.38
C HIS A 582 20.97 -14.23 -4.22
N GLY A 583 20.82 -14.18 -5.53
CA GLY A 583 21.70 -14.87 -6.49
C GLY A 583 20.95 -15.90 -7.32
N THR A 584 21.64 -16.56 -8.24
CA THR A 584 21.05 -17.43 -9.26
C THR A 584 21.22 -18.92 -8.92
N ASN A 585 21.79 -19.70 -9.83
CA ASN A 585 21.90 -21.16 -9.73
C ASN A 585 22.80 -21.61 -8.58
N ASP A 586 23.86 -20.86 -8.29
CA ASP A 586 24.81 -21.21 -7.23
C ASP A 586 24.16 -21.11 -5.85
N THR A 587 23.41 -20.04 -5.58
CA THR A 587 22.61 -19.91 -4.34
C THR A 587 21.57 -21.01 -4.23
N VAL A 588 20.87 -21.36 -5.32
CA VAL A 588 19.92 -22.49 -5.34
C VAL A 588 20.60 -23.82 -5.01
N ASN A 589 21.77 -24.09 -5.58
CA ASN A 589 22.53 -25.30 -5.29
C ASN A 589 22.98 -25.35 -3.82
N ARG A 590 23.46 -24.23 -3.26
CA ARG A 590 23.80 -24.12 -1.84
C ARG A 590 22.61 -24.43 -0.93
N ILE A 591 21.41 -23.93 -1.25
CA ILE A 591 20.17 -24.28 -0.53
C ILE A 591 19.92 -25.79 -0.56
N CYS A 592 20.10 -26.42 -1.72
CA CYS A 592 19.87 -27.86 -1.88
C CYS A 592 20.90 -28.71 -1.13
N ASP A 593 22.11 -28.21 -0.92
CA ASP A 593 23.24 -28.97 -0.38
C ASP A 593 23.48 -28.74 1.11
N HIS A 594 23.18 -27.56 1.65
CA HIS A 594 23.58 -27.18 3.01
C HIS A 594 22.96 -28.11 4.07
N PRO A 595 23.75 -28.73 4.98
CA PRO A 595 23.28 -29.79 5.88
C PRO A 595 22.23 -29.34 6.90
N ASP A 596 22.24 -28.07 7.29
CA ASP A 596 21.29 -27.53 8.28
C ASP A 596 19.89 -27.25 7.74
N ILE A 597 19.73 -27.13 6.41
CA ILE A 597 18.41 -26.97 5.79
C ILE A 597 17.70 -28.33 5.78
N LYS A 598 16.51 -28.37 6.38
CA LYS A 598 15.70 -29.60 6.57
C LYS A 598 14.60 -29.78 5.53
N ALA A 599 14.11 -28.68 4.98
CA ALA A 599 13.08 -28.69 3.95
C ALA A 599 13.31 -27.57 2.93
N VAL A 600 13.03 -27.86 1.66
CA VAL A 600 13.11 -26.91 0.54
C VAL A 600 11.76 -26.79 -0.14
N SER A 601 11.23 -25.57 -0.18
CA SER A 601 9.99 -25.22 -0.88
C SER A 601 10.35 -24.46 -2.17
N PHE A 602 9.91 -24.96 -3.31
CA PHE A 602 10.25 -24.38 -4.62
C PHE A 602 8.99 -24.11 -5.44
N VAL A 603 8.93 -22.97 -6.11
CA VAL A 603 8.00 -22.74 -7.22
C VAL A 603 8.77 -22.19 -8.41
N GLY A 604 8.55 -22.74 -9.58
CA GLY A 604 9.20 -22.29 -10.81
C GLY A 604 8.96 -23.22 -12.00
N SER A 605 9.86 -23.20 -12.97
CA SER A 605 9.74 -24.03 -14.18
C SER A 605 9.98 -25.52 -13.89
N THR A 606 9.45 -26.41 -14.74
CA THR A 606 9.64 -27.86 -14.59
C THR A 606 11.11 -28.31 -14.59
N PRO A 607 12.01 -27.81 -15.47
CA PRO A 607 13.42 -28.18 -15.42
C PRO A 607 14.10 -27.79 -14.10
N ALA A 608 13.84 -26.57 -13.60
CA ALA A 608 14.40 -26.11 -12.34
C ALA A 608 13.81 -26.85 -11.13
N GLY A 609 12.49 -27.09 -11.13
CA GLY A 609 11.81 -27.84 -10.07
C GLY A 609 12.30 -29.28 -9.97
N ARG A 610 12.53 -29.95 -11.10
CA ARG A 610 13.14 -31.27 -11.15
C ARG A 610 14.54 -31.27 -10.57
N HIS A 611 15.38 -30.31 -10.97
CA HIS A 611 16.75 -30.17 -10.44
C HIS A 611 16.77 -29.98 -8.92
N VAL A 612 15.94 -29.06 -8.41
CA VAL A 612 15.82 -28.81 -6.96
C VAL A 612 15.32 -30.05 -6.22
N TYR A 613 14.27 -30.70 -6.73
CA TYR A 613 13.72 -31.92 -6.14
C TYR A 613 14.77 -33.03 -6.05
N GLU A 614 15.42 -33.36 -7.17
CA GLU A 614 16.40 -34.45 -7.23
C GLU A 614 17.63 -34.16 -6.36
N ARG A 615 18.14 -32.91 -6.39
CA ARG A 615 19.35 -32.54 -5.62
C ARG A 615 19.07 -32.48 -4.13
N ALA A 616 18.02 -31.79 -3.70
CA ALA A 616 17.72 -31.65 -2.27
C ALA A 616 17.25 -32.97 -1.64
N ALA A 617 16.45 -33.77 -2.35
CA ALA A 617 16.03 -35.09 -1.86
C ALA A 617 17.21 -36.06 -1.73
N ARG A 618 18.20 -36.01 -2.65
CA ARG A 618 19.45 -36.78 -2.53
C ARG A 618 20.23 -36.44 -1.26
N ASN A 619 20.12 -35.21 -0.76
CA ASN A 619 20.69 -34.76 0.52
C ASN A 619 19.77 -35.02 1.73
N GLY A 620 18.73 -35.86 1.59
CA GLY A 620 17.83 -36.27 2.67
C GLY A 620 16.84 -35.19 3.12
N LYS A 621 16.64 -34.14 2.34
CA LYS A 621 15.72 -33.04 2.67
C LYS A 621 14.30 -33.36 2.20
N ARG A 622 13.31 -32.84 2.91
CA ARG A 622 11.92 -32.80 2.40
C ARG A 622 11.82 -31.76 1.30
N VAL A 623 11.13 -32.07 0.19
CA VAL A 623 10.99 -31.12 -0.92
C VAL A 623 9.54 -31.09 -1.40
N GLN A 624 9.03 -29.87 -1.57
CA GLN A 624 7.79 -29.60 -2.32
C GLN A 624 8.17 -28.65 -3.47
N ALA A 625 8.00 -29.10 -4.70
CA ALA A 625 8.39 -28.34 -5.88
C ALA A 625 7.21 -28.21 -6.84
N ASN A 626 6.58 -27.02 -6.87
CA ASN A 626 5.58 -26.69 -7.86
C ASN A 626 6.29 -26.30 -9.17
N ALA A 627 5.95 -27.00 -10.23
CA ALA A 627 6.58 -26.90 -11.55
C ALA A 627 5.65 -26.22 -12.56
N GLY A 628 6.07 -26.22 -13.84
CA GLY A 628 5.33 -25.60 -14.94
C GLY A 628 3.97 -26.24 -15.22
N ALA A 629 3.19 -25.58 -16.06
CA ALA A 629 1.82 -25.95 -16.36
C ALA A 629 1.49 -25.86 -17.86
N LYS A 630 0.38 -26.52 -18.23
CA LYS A 630 -0.30 -26.31 -19.50
C LYS A 630 -1.80 -26.50 -19.26
N ASN A 631 -2.43 -25.50 -18.65
CA ASN A 631 -3.81 -25.65 -18.21
C ASN A 631 -4.77 -25.56 -19.39
N HIS A 632 -5.71 -26.50 -19.42
CA HIS A 632 -6.77 -26.56 -20.42
C HIS A 632 -8.09 -26.06 -19.85
N ALA A 633 -8.83 -25.29 -20.63
CA ALA A 633 -10.26 -25.13 -20.47
C ALA A 633 -10.98 -25.98 -21.52
N VAL A 634 -11.90 -26.84 -21.09
CA VAL A 634 -12.81 -27.59 -21.98
C VAL A 634 -14.13 -26.84 -22.04
N ILE A 635 -14.63 -26.60 -23.26
CA ILE A 635 -15.83 -25.81 -23.52
C ILE A 635 -16.84 -26.69 -24.22
N LEU A 636 -17.98 -26.95 -23.56
CA LEU A 636 -19.09 -27.68 -24.17
C LEU A 636 -20.02 -26.76 -24.96
N PRO A 637 -20.76 -27.28 -25.96
CA PRO A 637 -21.69 -26.48 -26.75
C PRO A 637 -22.78 -25.75 -25.94
N ASP A 638 -23.09 -26.23 -24.74
CA ASP A 638 -24.10 -25.67 -23.85
C ASP A 638 -23.57 -24.57 -22.90
N ALA A 639 -22.25 -24.33 -22.90
CA ALA A 639 -21.61 -23.30 -22.10
C ALA A 639 -22.19 -21.90 -22.40
N HIS A 640 -22.16 -21.01 -21.41
CA HIS A 640 -22.66 -19.65 -21.60
C HIS A 640 -21.69 -18.85 -22.49
N PRO A 641 -22.08 -18.38 -23.70
CA PRO A 641 -21.15 -17.80 -24.66
C PRO A 641 -20.30 -16.65 -24.12
N GLU A 642 -20.96 -15.57 -23.70
CA GLU A 642 -20.27 -14.35 -23.26
C GLU A 642 -19.40 -14.56 -22.03
N ALA A 643 -19.96 -15.14 -20.96
CA ALA A 643 -19.24 -15.43 -19.73
C ALA A 643 -18.03 -16.35 -19.96
N THR A 644 -18.14 -17.35 -20.83
CA THR A 644 -17.03 -18.25 -21.16
C THR A 644 -15.93 -17.52 -21.91
N THR A 645 -16.29 -16.74 -22.94
CA THR A 645 -15.31 -15.95 -23.69
C THR A 645 -14.56 -14.97 -22.79
N ALA A 646 -15.29 -14.18 -21.98
CA ALA A 646 -14.68 -13.23 -21.06
C ALA A 646 -13.74 -13.94 -20.06
N ALA A 647 -14.15 -15.09 -19.52
CA ALA A 647 -13.34 -15.91 -18.63
C ALA A 647 -12.06 -16.43 -19.30
N LEU A 648 -12.14 -16.91 -20.55
CA LEU A 648 -10.99 -17.37 -21.33
C LEU A 648 -10.01 -16.22 -21.60
N THR A 649 -10.51 -15.05 -22.02
CA THR A 649 -9.67 -13.87 -22.27
C THR A 649 -8.94 -13.43 -21.00
N GLY A 650 -9.65 -13.26 -19.87
CA GLY A 650 -9.02 -12.87 -18.61
C GLY A 650 -8.00 -13.88 -18.11
N ALA A 651 -8.29 -15.18 -18.24
CA ALA A 651 -7.42 -16.23 -17.72
C ALA A 651 -6.21 -16.57 -18.60
N SER A 652 -6.27 -16.26 -19.89
CA SER A 652 -5.14 -16.44 -20.82
C SER A 652 -4.23 -15.20 -20.88
N MET A 653 -4.81 -14.00 -20.78
CA MET A 653 -4.09 -12.75 -21.06
C MET A 653 -3.74 -11.94 -19.81
N GLY A 654 -4.43 -12.15 -18.68
CA GLY A 654 -4.16 -11.45 -17.42
C GLY A 654 -2.71 -11.66 -16.94
N ALA A 655 -2.08 -10.61 -16.39
CA ALA A 655 -0.63 -10.56 -16.12
C ALA A 655 0.24 -11.02 -17.32
N ALA A 656 -0.17 -10.68 -18.54
CA ALA A 656 0.45 -11.11 -19.80
C ALA A 656 0.60 -12.64 -19.91
N GLY A 657 -0.33 -13.41 -19.34
CA GLY A 657 -0.29 -14.88 -19.36
C GLY A 657 0.85 -15.52 -18.57
N GLN A 658 1.62 -14.74 -17.81
CA GLN A 658 2.73 -15.21 -16.97
C GLN A 658 2.22 -15.83 -15.66
N ARG A 659 1.28 -16.77 -15.72
CA ARG A 659 0.69 -17.44 -14.56
C ARG A 659 0.77 -18.95 -14.75
N CYS A 660 1.23 -19.68 -13.74
CA CYS A 660 1.15 -21.15 -13.75
C CYS A 660 -0.30 -21.66 -13.80
N MET A 661 -1.28 -20.80 -13.51
CA MET A 661 -2.72 -21.08 -13.60
C MET A 661 -3.40 -20.40 -14.80
N ALA A 662 -2.63 -19.82 -15.73
CA ALA A 662 -3.19 -19.27 -16.95
C ALA A 662 -3.85 -20.40 -17.77
N ILE A 663 -5.02 -20.12 -18.34
CA ILE A 663 -5.61 -21.00 -19.36
C ILE A 663 -4.84 -20.75 -20.65
N SER A 664 -3.91 -21.63 -20.95
CA SER A 664 -3.06 -21.53 -22.15
C SER A 664 -3.64 -22.29 -23.34
N ALA A 665 -4.52 -23.26 -23.08
CA ALA A 665 -5.18 -24.08 -24.09
C ALA A 665 -6.70 -24.13 -23.88
N ALA A 666 -7.48 -23.92 -24.93
CA ALA A 666 -8.93 -24.10 -24.94
C ALA A 666 -9.28 -25.28 -25.86
N VAL A 667 -10.10 -26.22 -25.39
CA VAL A 667 -10.59 -27.37 -26.16
C VAL A 667 -12.09 -27.20 -26.38
N PHE A 668 -12.48 -26.86 -27.61
CA PHE A 668 -13.88 -26.65 -27.98
C PHE A 668 -14.51 -27.97 -28.44
N VAL A 669 -15.44 -28.50 -27.66
CA VAL A 669 -16.18 -29.71 -28.01
C VAL A 669 -17.25 -29.37 -29.04
N GLY A 670 -17.27 -30.07 -30.18
CA GLY A 670 -18.15 -29.78 -31.31
C GLY A 670 -17.68 -28.62 -32.19
N GLY A 671 -16.44 -28.15 -32.03
CA GLY A 671 -15.80 -27.15 -32.88
C GLY A 671 -15.85 -25.71 -32.35
N MET A 672 -14.92 -24.88 -32.82
CA MET A 672 -14.72 -23.51 -32.30
C MET A 672 -15.59 -22.44 -32.97
N GLY A 673 -16.33 -22.76 -34.03
CA GLY A 673 -16.95 -21.79 -34.94
C GLY A 673 -17.86 -20.75 -34.28
N GLN A 674 -18.64 -21.13 -33.24
CA GLN A 674 -19.51 -20.19 -32.51
C GLN A 674 -18.75 -19.25 -31.56
N TRP A 675 -17.47 -19.54 -31.27
CA TRP A 675 -16.65 -18.85 -30.26
C TRP A 675 -15.63 -17.89 -30.90
N GLU A 676 -15.20 -18.16 -32.13
CA GLU A 676 -14.11 -17.46 -32.83
C GLU A 676 -14.27 -15.93 -32.80
N THR A 677 -15.41 -15.42 -33.26
CA THR A 677 -15.66 -13.98 -33.34
C THR A 677 -15.63 -13.31 -31.97
N SER A 678 -16.38 -13.86 -31.00
CA SER A 678 -16.49 -13.29 -29.65
C SER A 678 -15.13 -13.29 -28.95
N LEU A 679 -14.35 -14.38 -29.07
CA LEU A 679 -13.03 -14.50 -28.45
C LEU A 679 -12.03 -13.50 -29.01
N ARG A 680 -12.01 -13.32 -30.32
CA ARG A 680 -11.19 -12.31 -30.98
C ARG A 680 -11.57 -10.91 -30.53
N GLU A 681 -12.85 -10.57 -30.50
CA GLU A 681 -13.33 -9.25 -30.10
C GLU A 681 -12.99 -8.92 -28.63
N HIS A 682 -13.12 -9.89 -27.72
CA HIS A 682 -12.73 -9.69 -26.33
C HIS A 682 -11.24 -9.44 -26.17
N ALA A 683 -10.40 -10.24 -26.84
CA ALA A 683 -8.95 -10.09 -26.78
C ALA A 683 -8.48 -8.76 -27.41
N GLN A 684 -9.10 -8.31 -28.50
CA GLN A 684 -8.78 -7.05 -29.18
C GLN A 684 -9.09 -5.79 -28.34
N ARG A 685 -10.00 -5.89 -27.37
CA ARG A 685 -10.35 -4.75 -26.49
C ARG A 685 -9.32 -4.50 -25.40
N LEU A 686 -8.43 -5.47 -25.13
CA LEU A 686 -7.43 -5.34 -24.08
C LEU A 686 -6.37 -4.30 -24.45
N LYS A 687 -6.13 -3.37 -23.54
CA LYS A 687 -5.14 -2.30 -23.68
C LYS A 687 -3.77 -2.76 -23.18
N LEU A 688 -2.77 -2.63 -24.04
CA LEU A 688 -1.37 -2.83 -23.67
C LEU A 688 -0.79 -1.54 -23.10
N GLY A 689 0.08 -1.66 -22.11
CA GLY A 689 0.83 -0.53 -21.56
C GLY A 689 1.66 -0.92 -20.35
N PRO A 690 2.44 0.01 -19.79
CA PRO A 690 3.15 -0.22 -18.53
C PRO A 690 2.17 -0.56 -17.41
N GLY A 691 2.51 -1.53 -16.56
CA GLY A 691 1.62 -2.01 -15.50
C GLY A 691 1.25 -0.96 -14.44
N THR A 692 2.05 0.10 -14.31
CA THR A 692 1.83 1.24 -13.40
C THR A 692 0.79 2.23 -13.91
N GLN A 693 0.41 2.19 -15.19
CA GLN A 693 -0.55 3.12 -15.78
C GLN A 693 -1.99 2.65 -15.58
N ALA A 694 -2.87 3.60 -15.23
CA ALA A 694 -4.30 3.33 -15.07
C ALA A 694 -4.97 2.93 -16.39
N GLY A 695 -5.89 1.97 -16.33
CA GLY A 695 -6.67 1.53 -17.49
C GLY A 695 -5.92 0.62 -18.47
N VAL A 696 -4.73 0.13 -18.11
CA VAL A 696 -4.01 -0.93 -18.82
C VAL A 696 -4.55 -2.30 -18.40
N ASP A 697 -4.73 -3.21 -19.37
CA ASP A 697 -5.20 -4.57 -19.13
C ASP A 697 -4.04 -5.60 -19.19
N VAL A 698 -3.04 -5.36 -20.05
CA VAL A 698 -1.92 -6.28 -20.30
C VAL A 698 -0.58 -5.54 -20.21
N GLY A 699 0.25 -5.94 -19.25
CA GLY A 699 1.61 -5.43 -19.07
C GLY A 699 2.65 -6.11 -19.98
N PRO A 700 3.94 -5.73 -19.88
CA PRO A 700 5.03 -6.41 -20.58
C PRO A 700 5.34 -7.81 -19.99
N LEU A 701 6.05 -8.62 -20.77
CA LEU A 701 6.70 -9.83 -20.28
C LEU A 701 7.95 -9.49 -19.45
N ILE A 702 8.36 -10.36 -18.54
CA ILE A 702 9.41 -10.04 -17.57
C ILE A 702 10.79 -9.71 -18.19
N SER A 703 11.11 -10.27 -19.35
CA SER A 703 12.46 -10.17 -19.93
C SER A 703 12.45 -10.30 -21.46
N PRO A 704 13.48 -9.76 -22.17
CA PRO A 704 13.62 -9.91 -23.62
C PRO A 704 13.63 -11.37 -24.07
N GLU A 705 14.21 -12.27 -23.28
CA GLU A 705 14.24 -13.71 -23.57
C GLU A 705 12.84 -14.32 -23.54
N SER A 706 11.99 -13.84 -22.62
CA SER A 706 10.58 -14.26 -22.55
C SER A 706 9.82 -13.77 -23.79
N LYS A 707 10.01 -12.52 -24.20
CA LYS A 707 9.43 -11.97 -25.43
C LYS A 707 9.84 -12.78 -26.65
N ALA A 708 11.15 -12.98 -26.85
CA ALA A 708 11.67 -13.74 -27.98
C ALA A 708 11.15 -15.18 -28.00
N ARG A 709 11.04 -15.83 -26.84
CA ARG A 709 10.47 -17.18 -26.73
C ARG A 709 9.01 -17.23 -27.13
N VAL A 710 8.20 -16.28 -26.67
CA VAL A 710 6.76 -16.22 -27.01
C VAL A 710 6.59 -15.96 -28.50
N GLU A 711 7.30 -14.99 -29.08
CA GLU A 711 7.24 -14.70 -30.51
C GLU A 711 7.67 -15.91 -31.38
N ARG A 712 8.71 -16.64 -30.95
CA ARG A 712 9.14 -17.90 -31.59
C ARG A 712 8.03 -18.94 -31.57
N LEU A 713 7.34 -19.13 -30.43
CA LEU A 713 6.27 -20.11 -30.31
C LEU A 713 5.05 -19.74 -31.15
N ILE A 714 4.71 -18.45 -31.25
CA ILE A 714 3.66 -17.97 -32.16
C ILE A 714 4.04 -18.28 -33.61
N ALA A 715 5.28 -17.97 -34.02
CA ALA A 715 5.76 -18.25 -35.37
C ALA A 715 5.79 -19.76 -35.70
N SER A 716 6.16 -20.61 -34.73
CA SER A 716 6.17 -22.06 -34.91
C SER A 716 4.78 -22.62 -35.20
N ALA A 717 3.73 -22.05 -34.60
CA ALA A 717 2.36 -22.51 -34.80
C ALA A 717 1.91 -22.33 -36.25
N GLU A 718 2.20 -21.17 -36.84
CA GLU A 718 1.92 -20.87 -38.25
C GLU A 718 2.71 -21.81 -39.18
N GLN A 719 3.99 -22.04 -38.90
CA GLN A 719 4.85 -22.96 -39.66
C GLN A 719 4.35 -24.42 -39.58
N GLN A 720 3.73 -24.80 -38.48
CA GLN A 720 3.18 -26.15 -38.25
C GLN A 720 1.73 -26.29 -38.76
N GLY A 721 1.17 -25.25 -39.38
CA GLY A 721 -0.14 -25.29 -40.04
C GLY A 721 -1.32 -24.84 -39.19
N ALA A 722 -1.09 -24.24 -38.02
CA ALA A 722 -2.12 -23.56 -37.25
C ALA A 722 -2.43 -22.17 -37.84
N LYS A 723 -3.62 -21.64 -37.53
CA LYS A 723 -4.09 -20.33 -38.02
C LYS A 723 -4.00 -19.29 -36.90
N ILE A 724 -3.27 -18.20 -37.11
CA ILE A 724 -3.26 -17.06 -36.19
C ILE A 724 -4.53 -16.23 -36.42
N LEU A 725 -5.44 -16.21 -35.45
CA LEU A 725 -6.71 -15.46 -35.51
C LEU A 725 -6.57 -14.02 -35.04
N LEU A 726 -5.67 -13.80 -34.09
CA LEU A 726 -5.25 -12.51 -33.59
C LEU A 726 -3.75 -12.61 -33.35
N ASP A 727 -2.98 -11.73 -34.00
CA ASP A 727 -1.53 -11.71 -33.89
C ASP A 727 -1.09 -10.56 -32.99
N GLY A 728 -0.50 -10.90 -31.85
CA GLY A 728 0.00 -9.93 -30.89
C GLY A 728 1.49 -9.63 -31.02
N ARG A 729 2.20 -10.17 -32.03
CA ARG A 729 3.64 -9.93 -32.19
C ARG A 729 3.94 -8.46 -32.53
N SER A 730 5.08 -7.97 -32.04
CA SER A 730 5.59 -6.62 -32.34
C SER A 730 4.55 -5.48 -32.17
N PRO A 731 3.87 -5.37 -31.01
CA PRO A 731 2.92 -4.30 -30.78
C PRO A 731 3.63 -2.95 -30.69
N SER A 732 2.93 -1.87 -31.08
CA SER A 732 3.38 -0.50 -30.85
C SER A 732 2.80 0.02 -29.54
N VAL A 733 3.67 0.36 -28.58
CA VAL A 733 3.29 0.97 -27.29
C VAL A 733 4.05 2.30 -27.19
N PRO A 734 3.39 3.45 -27.49
CA PRO A 734 4.06 4.75 -27.54
C PRO A 734 4.78 5.09 -26.24
N GLY A 735 6.04 5.50 -26.33
CA GLY A 735 6.88 5.87 -25.19
C GLY A 735 7.52 4.68 -24.45
N TYR A 736 7.24 3.45 -24.90
CA TYR A 736 7.77 2.22 -24.31
C TYR A 736 8.24 1.24 -25.40
N GLU A 737 8.87 1.75 -26.46
CA GLU A 737 9.30 0.99 -27.63
C GLU A 737 10.33 -0.11 -27.28
N ALA A 738 11.11 0.12 -26.23
CA ALA A 738 12.07 -0.86 -25.69
C ALA A 738 11.41 -1.98 -24.87
N GLY A 739 10.13 -1.83 -24.51
CA GLY A 739 9.45 -2.73 -23.60
C GLY A 739 9.24 -4.15 -24.13
N ASN A 740 9.12 -5.09 -23.19
CA ASN A 740 8.95 -6.51 -23.45
C ASN A 740 7.50 -6.89 -23.82
N PHE A 741 6.83 -6.07 -24.63
CA PHE A 741 5.42 -6.24 -24.97
C PHE A 741 5.19 -7.30 -26.03
N VAL A 742 4.18 -8.14 -25.78
CA VAL A 742 3.51 -9.02 -26.74
C VAL A 742 2.02 -8.85 -26.50
N GLY A 743 1.24 -8.59 -27.55
CA GLY A 743 -0.21 -8.45 -27.47
C GLY A 743 -0.95 -9.77 -27.31
N PRO A 744 -2.23 -9.71 -26.92
CA PRO A 744 -3.11 -10.87 -26.92
C PRO A 744 -3.07 -11.60 -28.27
N THR A 745 -2.79 -12.90 -28.22
CA THR A 745 -2.67 -13.75 -29.41
C THR A 745 -3.61 -14.94 -29.31
N ILE A 746 -4.36 -15.23 -30.38
CA ILE A 746 -5.25 -16.40 -30.43
C ILE A 746 -4.84 -17.26 -31.63
N ILE A 747 -4.58 -18.55 -31.38
CA ILE A 747 -4.11 -19.49 -32.40
C ILE A 747 -5.13 -20.62 -32.53
N ALA A 748 -5.75 -20.76 -33.69
CA ALA A 748 -6.74 -21.79 -34.00
C ALA A 748 -6.14 -22.99 -34.76
N GLY A 749 -6.83 -24.12 -34.68
CA GLY A 749 -6.42 -25.34 -35.39
C GLY A 749 -5.19 -26.01 -34.78
N VAL A 750 -4.88 -25.72 -33.52
CA VAL A 750 -3.69 -26.26 -32.84
C VAL A 750 -3.89 -27.76 -32.56
N LYS A 751 -2.82 -28.53 -32.76
CA LYS A 751 -2.78 -29.99 -32.54
C LYS A 751 -1.81 -30.34 -31.41
N PRO A 752 -2.02 -31.45 -30.69
CA PRO A 752 -1.19 -31.80 -29.52
C PRO A 752 0.31 -32.00 -29.77
N HIS A 753 0.73 -32.17 -31.03
CA HIS A 753 2.15 -32.34 -31.40
C HIS A 753 2.86 -31.02 -31.73
N MET A 754 2.14 -29.90 -31.81
CA MET A 754 2.71 -28.59 -32.16
C MET A 754 3.47 -27.98 -30.98
N ASP A 755 4.55 -27.23 -31.27
CA ASP A 755 5.43 -26.66 -30.24
C ASP A 755 4.70 -25.68 -29.33
N CYS A 756 3.80 -24.87 -29.91
CA CYS A 756 2.95 -23.95 -29.15
C CYS A 756 1.99 -24.66 -28.19
N TYR A 757 1.76 -25.97 -28.34
CA TYR A 757 1.00 -26.79 -27.41
C TYR A 757 1.90 -27.54 -26.42
N THR A 758 3.00 -28.15 -26.88
CA THR A 758 3.87 -28.98 -26.04
C THR A 758 4.69 -28.13 -25.05
N GLU A 759 5.12 -26.95 -25.45
CA GLU A 759 5.83 -26.01 -24.58
C GLU A 759 4.86 -25.10 -23.80
N GLU A 760 5.17 -24.80 -22.53
CA GLU A 760 4.45 -23.80 -21.74
C GLU A 760 4.78 -22.39 -22.22
N ILE A 761 3.94 -21.76 -23.05
CA ILE A 761 4.25 -20.46 -23.67
C ILE A 761 4.59 -19.37 -22.65
N PHE A 762 3.84 -19.29 -21.55
CA PHE A 762 4.03 -18.31 -20.47
C PHE A 762 4.01 -16.85 -20.97
N GLY A 763 3.06 -16.56 -21.87
CA GLY A 763 2.80 -15.26 -22.48
C GLY A 763 1.31 -15.12 -22.82
N PRO A 764 0.85 -13.96 -23.33
CA PRO A 764 -0.55 -13.68 -23.60
C PRO A 764 -1.02 -14.36 -24.89
N VAL A 765 -1.01 -15.69 -24.89
CA VAL A 765 -1.32 -16.55 -26.04
C VAL A 765 -2.27 -17.65 -25.62
N LEU A 766 -3.43 -17.72 -26.29
CA LEU A 766 -4.39 -18.82 -26.15
C LEU A 766 -4.34 -19.72 -27.39
N VAL A 767 -4.01 -20.99 -27.19
CA VAL A 767 -4.12 -22.01 -28.25
C VAL A 767 -5.48 -22.69 -28.21
N CYS A 768 -6.12 -22.83 -29.37
CA CYS A 768 -7.45 -23.40 -29.52
C CYS A 768 -7.36 -24.75 -30.25
N LEU A 769 -7.83 -25.78 -29.57
CA LEU A 769 -7.98 -27.15 -30.05
C LEU A 769 -9.48 -27.47 -30.17
N GLU A 770 -9.78 -28.53 -30.90
CA GLU A 770 -11.13 -29.04 -31.07
C GLU A 770 -11.16 -30.53 -30.73
N ALA A 771 -12.30 -30.98 -30.20
CA ALA A 771 -12.62 -32.38 -29.95
C ALA A 771 -14.08 -32.64 -30.36
N GLU A 772 -14.41 -33.84 -30.78
CA GLU A 772 -15.77 -34.24 -31.12
C GLU A 772 -16.63 -34.48 -29.87
N THR A 773 -16.01 -34.98 -28.80
CA THR A 773 -16.69 -35.39 -27.58
C THR A 773 -15.99 -34.90 -26.31
N LEU A 774 -16.72 -34.91 -25.18
CA LEU A 774 -16.13 -34.63 -23.86
C LEU A 774 -15.03 -35.64 -23.50
N ASP A 775 -15.21 -36.92 -23.84
CA ASP A 775 -14.21 -37.96 -23.55
C ASP A 775 -12.92 -37.76 -24.33
N GLU A 776 -13.01 -37.35 -25.59
CA GLU A 776 -11.84 -36.96 -26.39
C GLU A 776 -11.16 -35.72 -25.80
N ALA A 777 -11.93 -34.72 -25.38
CA ALA A 777 -11.37 -33.54 -24.70
C ALA A 777 -10.63 -33.93 -23.41
N ILE A 778 -11.21 -34.81 -22.58
CA ILE A 778 -10.56 -35.35 -21.37
C ILE A 778 -9.28 -36.10 -21.75
N ALA A 779 -9.30 -36.91 -22.82
CA ALA A 779 -8.12 -37.62 -23.29
C ALA A 779 -7.00 -36.66 -23.72
N ILE A 780 -7.32 -35.55 -24.39
CA ILE A 780 -6.35 -34.49 -24.72
C ILE A 780 -5.72 -33.92 -23.43
N VAL A 781 -6.54 -33.53 -22.44
CA VAL A 781 -6.04 -33.00 -21.15
C VAL A 781 -5.15 -34.01 -20.42
N ASN A 782 -5.60 -35.27 -20.36
CA ASN A 782 -4.89 -36.35 -19.66
C ASN A 782 -3.62 -36.78 -20.40
N SER A 783 -3.53 -36.61 -21.72
CA SER A 783 -2.31 -36.91 -22.48
C SER A 783 -1.19 -35.89 -22.26
N ASN A 784 -1.51 -34.67 -21.81
CA ASN A 784 -0.50 -33.67 -21.47
C ASN A 784 0.27 -34.09 -20.20
N PRO A 785 1.61 -33.98 -20.17
CA PRO A 785 2.40 -34.37 -19.00
C PRO A 785 2.14 -33.49 -17.75
N ASN A 786 1.65 -32.26 -17.93
CA ASN A 786 1.35 -31.33 -16.84
C ASN A 786 -0.04 -31.58 -16.27
N GLY A 787 -0.22 -31.33 -14.98
CA GLY A 787 -1.44 -31.62 -14.24
C GLY A 787 -1.79 -30.56 -13.19
N ASN A 788 -1.48 -29.29 -13.46
CA ASN A 788 -1.66 -28.21 -12.50
C ASN A 788 -3.14 -27.86 -12.29
N GLY A 789 -3.75 -27.14 -13.24
CA GLY A 789 -5.16 -26.74 -13.21
C GLY A 789 -5.89 -27.01 -14.52
N THR A 790 -7.21 -27.13 -14.45
CA THR A 790 -8.09 -27.26 -15.63
C THR A 790 -9.47 -26.69 -15.33
N ALA A 791 -10.20 -26.32 -16.37
CA ALA A 791 -11.57 -25.82 -16.27
C ALA A 791 -12.52 -26.54 -17.23
N LEU A 792 -13.78 -26.70 -16.86
CA LEU A 792 -14.88 -27.07 -17.73
C LEU A 792 -15.93 -25.98 -17.72
N PHE A 793 -16.37 -25.55 -18.91
CA PHE A 793 -17.51 -24.66 -19.07
C PHE A 793 -18.70 -25.45 -19.64
N THR A 794 -19.81 -25.48 -18.89
CA THR A 794 -21.03 -26.22 -19.24
C THR A 794 -22.21 -25.82 -18.34
N LYS A 795 -23.44 -26.08 -18.79
CA LYS A 795 -24.65 -26.03 -17.95
C LYS A 795 -25.09 -27.43 -17.49
N SER A 796 -24.44 -28.49 -17.96
CA SER A 796 -24.77 -29.88 -17.64
C SER A 796 -24.09 -30.38 -16.37
N GLY A 797 -24.86 -30.60 -15.31
CA GLY A 797 -24.39 -31.23 -14.07
C GLY A 797 -23.78 -32.62 -14.28
N PRO A 798 -24.40 -33.53 -15.07
CA PRO A 798 -23.80 -34.83 -15.39
C PRO A 798 -22.44 -34.72 -16.09
N ALA A 799 -22.29 -33.79 -17.04
CA ALA A 799 -21.02 -33.58 -17.74
C ALA A 799 -19.95 -33.03 -16.79
N ALA A 800 -20.31 -32.09 -15.92
CA ALA A 800 -19.41 -31.56 -14.90
C ALA A 800 -18.93 -32.65 -13.94
N ARG A 801 -19.83 -33.51 -13.46
CA ARG A 801 -19.50 -34.64 -12.60
C ARG A 801 -18.57 -35.65 -13.28
N HIS A 802 -18.84 -35.96 -14.55
CA HIS A 802 -18.00 -36.86 -15.36
C HIS A 802 -16.59 -36.29 -15.51
N PHE A 803 -16.49 -35.03 -15.95
CA PHE A 803 -15.20 -34.37 -16.14
C PHE A 803 -14.36 -34.32 -14.86
N GLN A 804 -14.93 -33.89 -13.72
CA GLN A 804 -14.17 -33.81 -12.46
C GLN A 804 -13.74 -35.18 -11.92
N SER A 805 -14.38 -36.28 -12.34
CA SER A 805 -14.03 -37.65 -11.95
C SER A 805 -12.88 -38.19 -12.80
N GLU A 806 -12.93 -37.94 -14.11
CA GLU A 806 -12.05 -38.59 -15.08
C GLU A 806 -10.80 -37.77 -15.43
N VAL A 807 -10.81 -36.45 -15.20
CA VAL A 807 -9.66 -35.59 -15.51
C VAL A 807 -8.54 -35.80 -14.49
N GLN A 808 -7.31 -35.98 -14.96
CA GLN A 808 -6.12 -36.26 -14.14
C GLN A 808 -5.36 -34.98 -13.82
N VAL A 809 -6.06 -34.02 -13.22
CA VAL A 809 -5.53 -32.69 -12.90
C VAL A 809 -5.93 -32.34 -11.47
N GLY A 810 -4.99 -31.75 -10.73
CA GLY A 810 -5.16 -31.57 -9.29
C GLY A 810 -6.12 -30.47 -8.88
N MET A 811 -6.28 -29.42 -9.69
CA MET A 811 -7.20 -28.31 -9.44
C MET A 811 -8.20 -28.19 -10.59
N VAL A 812 -9.48 -28.41 -10.30
CA VAL A 812 -10.55 -28.47 -11.32
C VAL A 812 -11.57 -27.36 -11.07
N GLY A 813 -11.79 -26.52 -12.09
CA GLY A 813 -12.82 -25.48 -12.09
C GLY A 813 -14.03 -25.88 -12.92
N ILE A 814 -15.24 -25.79 -12.34
CA ILE A 814 -16.50 -25.92 -13.10
C ILE A 814 -17.08 -24.52 -13.25
N ASN A 815 -17.11 -24.01 -14.48
CA ASN A 815 -17.42 -22.62 -14.82
C ASN A 815 -16.52 -21.59 -14.10
N VAL A 816 -15.32 -22.00 -13.69
CA VAL A 816 -14.30 -21.18 -13.03
C VAL A 816 -12.99 -21.33 -13.81
N PRO A 817 -12.47 -20.29 -14.48
CA PRO A 817 -11.32 -20.43 -15.36
C PRO A 817 -9.99 -20.66 -14.61
N ILE A 818 -9.84 -20.04 -13.44
CA ILE A 818 -8.63 -20.12 -12.61
C ILE A 818 -9.03 -20.75 -11.28
N PRO A 819 -8.99 -22.10 -11.16
CA PRO A 819 -9.41 -22.80 -9.94
C PRO A 819 -8.31 -22.80 -8.87
N VAL A 820 -7.73 -21.65 -8.55
CA VAL A 820 -6.76 -21.54 -7.46
C VAL A 820 -7.51 -21.72 -6.12
N PRO A 821 -7.15 -22.73 -5.31
CA PRO A 821 -7.80 -22.96 -4.04
C PRO A 821 -7.53 -21.82 -3.05
N LEU A 822 -8.48 -21.56 -2.16
CA LEU A 822 -8.26 -20.65 -1.02
C LEU A 822 -7.32 -21.29 0.01
N PRO A 823 -6.60 -20.52 0.84
CA PRO A 823 -5.52 -21.05 1.70
C PRO A 823 -5.89 -22.06 2.78
N PHE A 824 -7.18 -22.29 3.05
CA PHE A 824 -7.64 -23.39 3.90
C PHE A 824 -7.74 -24.75 3.15
N PHE A 825 -7.55 -24.72 1.83
CA PHE A 825 -7.18 -25.86 0.99
C PHE A 825 -5.69 -25.72 0.59
N SER A 826 -5.15 -26.65 -0.19
CA SER A 826 -3.75 -26.63 -0.64
C SER A 826 -3.65 -26.51 -2.17
N PHE A 827 -2.56 -25.92 -2.67
CA PHE A 827 -2.26 -25.85 -4.11
C PHE A 827 -1.85 -27.23 -4.63
N THR A 828 -2.78 -27.94 -5.26
CA THR A 828 -2.72 -29.39 -5.40
C THR A 828 -2.31 -29.86 -6.79
N GLY A 829 -1.35 -29.20 -7.46
CA GLY A 829 -0.91 -29.61 -8.80
C GLY A 829 -0.43 -31.08 -8.85
N TRP A 830 -0.70 -31.78 -9.95
CA TRP A 830 -0.36 -33.20 -10.15
C TRP A 830 0.66 -33.40 -11.29
N ARG A 831 1.17 -34.64 -11.39
CA ARG A 831 2.00 -35.14 -12.51
C ARG A 831 3.23 -34.24 -12.74
N GLY A 832 3.50 -33.82 -13.98
CA GLY A 832 4.65 -32.97 -14.33
C GLY A 832 4.65 -31.58 -13.67
N SER A 833 3.56 -31.19 -13.01
CA SER A 833 3.40 -29.88 -12.36
C SER A 833 3.75 -29.89 -10.87
N PHE A 834 4.06 -31.04 -10.27
CA PHE A 834 4.45 -31.12 -8.87
C PHE A 834 5.40 -32.29 -8.59
N PHE A 835 6.44 -32.03 -7.81
CA PHE A 835 7.33 -33.05 -7.27
C PHE A 835 7.34 -32.98 -5.73
N GLY A 836 6.93 -34.07 -5.09
CA GLY A 836 6.72 -34.16 -3.64
C GLY A 836 5.44 -34.92 -3.32
N ASP A 837 5.05 -34.91 -2.06
CA ASP A 837 3.83 -35.54 -1.52
C ASP A 837 2.94 -34.56 -0.75
N LEU A 838 3.53 -33.51 -0.17
CA LEU A 838 2.83 -32.47 0.59
C LEU A 838 2.84 -31.15 -0.19
N HIS A 839 1.65 -30.67 -0.50
CA HIS A 839 1.42 -29.46 -1.30
C HIS A 839 1.58 -28.16 -0.50
N MET A 840 1.66 -27.04 -1.23
CA MET A 840 1.79 -25.71 -0.63
C MET A 840 0.53 -25.25 0.08
N TYR A 841 0.77 -24.51 1.19
CA TYR A 841 -0.21 -23.91 2.09
C TYR A 841 -1.36 -24.84 2.52
N GLY A 842 -2.31 -24.31 3.29
CA GLY A 842 -3.33 -25.12 3.94
C GLY A 842 -2.73 -26.15 4.89
N LYS A 843 -3.49 -27.22 5.15
CA LYS A 843 -3.05 -28.29 6.05
C LYS A 843 -1.80 -29.01 5.55
N ALA A 844 -1.71 -29.28 4.24
CA ALA A 844 -0.55 -29.95 3.65
C ALA A 844 0.73 -29.11 3.83
N GLY A 845 0.65 -27.78 3.74
CA GLY A 845 1.78 -26.89 4.01
C GLY A 845 2.22 -26.92 5.48
N VAL A 846 1.29 -26.98 6.43
CA VAL A 846 1.63 -27.15 7.85
C VAL A 846 2.27 -28.51 8.10
N ASP A 847 1.77 -29.56 7.47
CA ASP A 847 2.36 -30.90 7.49
C ASP A 847 3.77 -30.88 6.90
N PHE A 848 4.00 -30.17 5.79
CA PHE A 848 5.30 -30.03 5.15
C PHE A 848 6.33 -29.37 6.06
N PHE A 849 5.93 -28.40 6.89
CA PHE A 849 6.81 -27.69 7.81
C PHE A 849 6.84 -28.28 9.23
N THR A 850 6.18 -29.41 9.48
CA THR A 850 6.19 -30.08 10.78
C THR A 850 6.44 -31.58 10.67
N GLN A 851 6.65 -32.22 11.81
CA GLN A 851 6.71 -33.67 11.92
C GLN A 851 6.00 -34.16 13.18
N PRO A 852 5.29 -35.29 13.12
CA PRO A 852 4.70 -35.90 14.30
C PRO A 852 5.78 -36.56 15.17
N LYS A 853 5.59 -36.48 16.48
CA LYS A 853 6.29 -37.26 17.51
C LYS A 853 5.24 -37.98 18.33
N THR A 854 5.22 -39.31 18.27
CA THR A 854 4.30 -40.13 19.05
C THR A 854 4.91 -40.49 20.40
N VAL A 855 4.15 -40.30 21.46
CA VAL A 855 4.51 -40.64 22.83
C VAL A 855 3.48 -41.63 23.36
N THR A 856 3.94 -42.79 23.78
CA THR A 856 3.14 -43.73 24.56
C THR A 856 3.61 -43.65 26.00
N ALA A 857 2.73 -43.17 26.88
CA ALA A 857 3.05 -42.88 28.27
C ALA A 857 2.42 -43.93 29.20
N ASN A 858 3.21 -44.42 30.15
CA ASN A 858 2.76 -45.27 31.24
C ASN A 858 3.39 -44.74 32.54
N TRP A 859 2.55 -44.48 33.54
CA TRP A 859 2.99 -44.08 34.86
C TRP A 859 2.63 -45.19 35.84
N ARG A 860 3.61 -45.99 36.25
CA ARG A 860 3.44 -46.98 37.32
C ARG A 860 3.73 -46.31 38.65
N ASP A 861 2.89 -46.55 39.65
CA ASP A 861 3.24 -46.19 41.02
C ASP A 861 4.56 -46.89 41.40
N GLN A 862 5.50 -46.15 42.00
CA GLN A 862 6.68 -46.77 42.62
C GLN A 862 6.23 -47.51 43.88
N ASP A 863 5.70 -48.72 43.76
CA ASP A 863 5.63 -49.75 44.81
C ASP A 863 4.95 -51.04 44.28
N ASP A 864 5.61 -51.78 43.38
CA ASP A 864 5.38 -53.23 43.25
C ASP A 864 6.30 -54.05 44.17
N SER A 865 7.04 -53.37 45.05
CA SER A 865 7.86 -53.98 46.11
C SER A 865 7.47 -53.41 47.47
N PRO A 866 7.03 -54.23 48.45
CA PRO A 866 6.59 -53.72 49.74
C PRO A 866 7.77 -53.10 50.50
N GLY A 867 7.82 -51.76 50.58
CA GLY A 867 8.54 -51.08 51.66
C GLY A 867 9.47 -49.93 51.33
N LYS A 868 9.48 -49.30 50.15
CA LYS A 868 10.29 -48.09 49.93
C LYS A 868 9.59 -47.04 49.06
N ARG A 869 8.74 -46.22 49.68
CA ARG A 869 8.27 -44.96 49.09
C ARG A 869 9.44 -44.01 48.84
N ALA A 870 9.46 -43.39 47.66
CA ALA A 870 10.38 -42.30 47.34
C ALA A 870 10.10 -41.06 48.22
N PRO A 871 11.11 -40.37 48.77
CA PRO A 871 10.91 -39.17 49.57
C PRO A 871 10.30 -38.04 48.73
N GLY A 872 9.21 -37.42 49.20
CA GLY A 872 8.64 -36.20 48.59
C GLY A 872 7.20 -36.30 48.05
N LEU A 873 6.53 -37.46 48.17
CA LEU A 873 5.12 -37.67 47.77
C LEU A 873 4.19 -37.89 48.96
N GLU A 874 4.46 -37.25 50.10
CA GLU A 874 3.52 -37.21 51.22
C GLU A 874 2.39 -36.24 50.90
N GLY A 875 1.22 -36.76 50.49
CA GLY A 875 -0.01 -35.94 50.34
C GLY A 875 -0.82 -36.15 49.08
N VAL A 876 -0.37 -36.97 48.12
CA VAL A 876 -1.19 -37.33 46.96
C VAL A 876 -1.99 -38.59 47.32
N GLY A 877 -3.24 -38.38 47.73
CA GLY A 877 -4.12 -39.44 48.21
C GLY A 877 -4.46 -40.46 47.13
N SER A 878 -4.05 -41.73 47.36
CA SER A 878 -4.58 -42.88 46.65
C SER A 878 -5.96 -43.24 47.24
N SER A 879 -7.05 -42.80 46.61
CA SER A 879 -8.36 -43.42 46.84
C SER A 879 -8.52 -44.62 45.91
N THR A 880 -7.97 -45.77 46.28
CA THR A 880 -8.31 -47.06 45.67
C THR A 880 -9.69 -47.52 46.16
N PRO A 881 -10.69 -47.75 45.30
CA PRO A 881 -11.82 -48.61 45.62
C PRO A 881 -11.40 -50.09 45.47
N LYS A 882 -11.93 -50.95 46.34
CA LYS A 882 -11.84 -52.41 46.24
C LYS A 882 -12.60 -52.97 45.05
#